data_AF-A0A367G857-F1
#
_entry.id   AF-A0A367G857-F1
#
_cell.length_a   1.000
_cell.length_b   1.000
_cell.length_c   1.000
_cell.angle_alpha   90.00
_cell.angle_beta   90.00
_cell.angle_gamma   90.00
#
_symmetry.space_group_name_H-M   'P 1'
#
loop_
_entity.id
_entity.type
_entity.pdbx_description
1 polymer ?
#
loop_
_entity_poly.entity_id
_entity_poly.type
_entity_poly.pdbx_seq_one_letter_code
_entity_poly.pdbx_strand_id
1 'polypeptide(L)'
;MAGKGIPELLNYKQKGKDLNEFIKVPLSEKLAYCFGDPALTLMYTMTTTLLIYFYTNVVGISAGAVGMIMLLSRVFDGFSDVLMGTIIDRTHSKYGKARIWILRLAVPYALAAVLLFTMPPMGNMGKIIYAFVTYNIMNTVVYTAISQPFHALGSLMSRDRRERDVICNIRMVLSITASMIITAFTLPLINIVANITGNQQMAWILVTAGYAIISVGVLVNTYMVCTERVSAAKQEKEDIPFVEAFKATVTNRYFLIALGLMIFYTAYQIIIGTDLTYYCQYVLGNVDLVMPLSAAEKLATVAGIALLPKVLPRYGKRNLICVGCILGVAGQLLFLMNITSVSLGVVTCIMRGIGIAPFYGVQYSLPSDAIEYGQWKTGKRVEGLMFSSMSMGQKAGSGLTSAIMGGILSAAYFDGTKATAAEQSAEAIRVIKGFYLYVPIAIWVVMFVIAACYQLDKVYDKMMRELIQRESGEESVSVPGEIQAMPLPEASGNRINVAIGRLYGSSGRKIAEGVAKALDCKVYDRQIICLMAEKFGMEKADLESVRQYLDSYNYEDSELTFSPYGHSSAGAAADYTGVQMFEVQSRIIRELSERRPGVFLGRCANYVLRGEPHTYSFFVYADDAYREKEGQEYYKGQSLGELKKRDQIRNEYYEKFTGIRRDDPHYYDMVINVSKTGVAGAASLILDYIRNKEEEKGGNAS
;
A
#
# COMPACT_ATOMS: atom_id res chain seq x y z
N MET A 1 -24.03 15.06 34.87
CA MET A 1 -23.11 14.76 33.75
C MET A 1 -23.10 15.97 32.83
N ALA A 2 -22.20 16.92 33.07
CA ALA A 2 -22.17 18.20 32.38
C ALA A 2 -21.46 18.08 31.02
N GLY A 3 -22.12 18.65 29.99
CA GLY A 3 -21.60 19.10 28.70
C GLY A 3 -20.29 18.52 28.17
N LYS A 4 -20.34 17.33 27.55
CA LYS A 4 -19.38 17.04 26.47
C LYS A 4 -19.86 17.79 25.23
N GLY A 5 -19.07 18.73 24.74
CA GLY A 5 -19.40 19.42 23.49
C GLY A 5 -19.55 18.42 22.34
N ILE A 6 -20.41 18.72 21.36
CA ILE A 6 -20.52 17.96 20.10
C ILE A 6 -19.14 17.57 19.52
N PRO A 7 -18.09 18.43 19.59
CA PRO A 7 -16.72 18.07 19.23
C PRO A 7 -16.12 16.86 19.96
N GLU A 8 -16.33 16.72 21.27
CA GLU A 8 -15.81 15.60 22.06
C GLU A 8 -16.58 14.31 21.83
N LEU A 9 -17.88 14.40 21.51
CA LEU A 9 -18.72 13.26 21.12
C LEU A 9 -18.32 12.73 19.73
N LEU A 10 -18.02 13.61 18.78
CA LEU A 10 -17.58 13.24 17.44
C LEU A 10 -16.13 12.71 17.38
N ASN A 11 -15.28 13.14 18.33
CA ASN A 11 -13.88 12.70 18.42
C ASN A 11 -13.64 11.55 19.42
N TYR A 12 -14.70 11.11 20.12
CA TYR A 12 -14.63 10.08 21.17
C TYR A 12 -14.07 8.73 20.69
N LYS A 13 -14.23 8.38 19.40
CA LYS A 13 -13.77 7.10 18.83
C LYS A 13 -12.31 7.08 18.36
N GLN A 14 -11.59 8.21 18.35
CA GLN A 14 -10.13 8.20 18.21
C GLN A 14 -9.44 8.02 19.57
N LYS A 15 -10.09 8.36 20.69
CA LYS A 15 -9.57 8.13 22.04
C LYS A 15 -9.45 6.62 22.28
N GLY A 16 -8.21 6.11 22.25
CA GLY A 16 -7.88 4.71 22.50
C GLY A 16 -7.49 3.89 21.26
N LYS A 17 -7.40 4.50 20.08
CA LYS A 17 -6.86 3.83 18.89
C LYS A 17 -5.37 4.05 18.74
N ASP A 18 -4.68 3.01 18.30
CA ASP A 18 -3.26 3.09 17.97
C ASP A 18 -3.05 3.99 16.74
N LEU A 19 -2.29 5.07 16.95
CA LEU A 19 -1.98 6.10 15.96
C LEU A 19 -0.65 5.85 15.24
N ASN A 20 0.03 4.73 15.50
CA ASN A 20 1.25 4.38 14.78
C ASN A 20 0.96 4.23 13.27
N GLU A 21 1.72 4.96 12.45
CA GLU A 21 1.50 5.08 11.00
C GLU A 21 1.71 3.76 10.25
N PHE A 22 2.43 2.80 10.84
CA PHE A 22 2.77 1.52 10.22
C PHE A 22 2.08 0.34 10.87
N ILE A 23 1.06 0.56 11.70
CA ILE A 23 0.33 -0.57 12.26
C ILE A 23 -0.29 -1.40 11.13
N LYS A 24 -0.36 -2.70 11.38
CA LYS A 24 -1.28 -3.57 10.65
C LYS A 24 -2.69 -3.05 10.89
N VAL A 25 -3.33 -2.54 9.84
CA VAL A 25 -4.62 -1.87 9.98
C VAL A 25 -5.63 -2.92 10.49
N PRO A 26 -6.36 -2.62 11.59
CA PRO A 26 -7.34 -3.55 12.14
C PRO A 26 -8.37 -3.94 11.07
N LEU A 27 -8.80 -5.21 11.08
CA LEU A 27 -9.75 -5.72 10.09
C LEU A 27 -11.05 -4.90 10.03
N SER A 28 -11.52 -4.41 11.17
CA SER A 28 -12.70 -3.53 11.24
C SER A 28 -12.52 -2.22 10.47
N GLU A 29 -11.33 -1.63 10.51
CA GLU A 29 -11.02 -0.41 9.75
C GLU A 29 -10.83 -0.69 8.27
N LYS A 30 -10.15 -1.80 7.93
CA LYS A 30 -10.02 -2.24 6.54
C LYS A 30 -11.39 -2.42 5.91
N LEU A 31 -12.28 -3.16 6.59
CA LEU A 31 -13.62 -3.42 6.08
C LEU A 31 -14.46 -2.15 6.03
N ALA A 32 -14.46 -1.31 7.08
CA ALA A 32 -15.23 -0.07 7.05
C ALA A 32 -14.82 0.86 5.89
N TYR A 33 -13.51 0.99 5.63
CA TYR A 33 -13.02 1.72 4.47
C TYR A 33 -13.43 1.04 3.17
N CYS A 34 -13.18 -0.25 3.02
CA CYS A 34 -13.45 -0.97 1.77
C CYS A 34 -14.95 -1.05 1.43
N PHE A 35 -15.84 -1.09 2.43
CA PHE A 35 -17.29 -1.02 2.24
C PHE A 35 -17.80 0.41 1.95
N GLY A 36 -17.04 1.44 2.34
CA GLY A 36 -17.35 2.82 2.00
C GLY A 36 -17.35 3.10 0.49
N ASP A 37 -16.50 2.41 -0.26
CA ASP A 37 -16.36 2.61 -1.71
C ASP A 37 -17.59 2.11 -2.50
N PRO A 38 -18.15 0.91 -2.23
CA PRO A 38 -19.47 0.52 -2.70
C PRO A 38 -20.56 1.58 -2.52
N ALA A 39 -20.63 2.27 -1.37
CA ALA A 39 -21.67 3.27 -1.12
C ALA A 39 -21.54 4.49 -2.07
N LEU A 40 -20.32 4.86 -2.45
CA LEU A 40 -20.05 5.90 -3.44
C LEU A 40 -20.28 5.40 -4.87
N THR A 41 -19.78 4.20 -5.15
CA THR A 41 -19.94 3.51 -6.42
C THR A 41 -21.41 3.30 -6.75
N LEU A 42 -22.27 3.17 -5.74
CA LEU A 42 -23.68 2.91 -5.90
C LEU A 42 -24.41 4.01 -6.65
N MET A 43 -24.38 5.24 -6.12
CA MET A 43 -25.03 6.35 -6.82
C MET A 43 -24.31 6.70 -8.11
N TYR A 44 -22.97 6.59 -8.14
CA TYR A 44 -22.20 6.83 -9.36
C TYR A 44 -22.63 5.91 -10.51
N THR A 45 -22.81 4.61 -10.22
CA THR A 45 -23.30 3.63 -11.20
C THR A 45 -24.69 4.01 -11.68
N MET A 46 -25.63 4.33 -10.78
CA MET A 46 -26.97 4.76 -11.16
C MET A 46 -26.97 6.02 -12.04
N THR A 47 -26.18 7.03 -11.68
CA THR A 47 -26.07 8.29 -12.43
C THR A 47 -25.45 8.09 -13.82
N THR A 48 -24.54 7.13 -13.98
CA THR A 48 -23.85 6.88 -15.25
C THR A 48 -24.62 5.96 -16.18
N THR A 49 -25.27 4.91 -15.67
CA THR A 49 -25.92 3.89 -16.51
C THR A 49 -27.43 4.06 -16.65
N LEU A 50 -28.11 4.52 -15.59
CA LEU A 50 -29.58 4.54 -15.53
C LEU A 50 -30.19 5.94 -15.70
N LEU A 51 -29.42 7.00 -15.49
CA LEU A 51 -29.95 8.36 -15.54
C LEU A 51 -30.45 8.77 -16.94
N ILE A 52 -29.75 8.33 -18.00
CA ILE A 52 -30.18 8.59 -19.38
C ILE A 52 -31.56 8.00 -19.61
N TYR A 53 -31.77 6.74 -19.19
CA TYR A 53 -33.06 6.07 -19.28
C TYR A 53 -34.15 6.82 -18.49
N PHE A 54 -33.85 7.25 -17.26
CA PHE A 54 -34.81 8.02 -16.46
C PHE A 54 -35.22 9.32 -17.17
N TYR A 55 -34.26 10.10 -17.68
CA TYR A 55 -34.57 11.37 -18.35
C TYR A 55 -35.29 11.21 -19.68
N THR A 56 -34.97 10.16 -20.44
CA THR A 56 -35.57 9.93 -21.77
C THR A 56 -36.90 9.19 -21.67
N ASN A 57 -36.93 8.03 -21.01
CA ASN A 57 -38.09 7.14 -20.98
C ASN A 57 -39.13 7.49 -19.90
N VAL A 58 -38.75 8.16 -18.80
CA VAL A 58 -39.68 8.48 -17.70
C VAL A 58 -40.08 9.96 -17.73
N VAL A 59 -39.09 10.85 -17.86
CA VAL A 59 -39.33 12.30 -17.81
C VAL A 59 -39.70 12.90 -19.17
N GLY A 60 -39.24 12.29 -20.26
CA GLY A 60 -39.49 12.74 -21.64
C GLY A 60 -38.60 13.89 -22.12
N ILE A 61 -37.36 13.98 -21.65
CA ILE A 61 -36.33 14.87 -22.23
C ILE A 61 -35.75 14.18 -23.47
N SER A 62 -35.48 14.93 -24.54
CA SER A 62 -34.83 14.36 -25.73
C SER A 62 -33.44 13.82 -25.40
N ALA A 63 -33.08 12.67 -25.99
CA ALA A 63 -31.78 12.04 -25.77
C ALA A 63 -30.60 12.97 -26.11
N GLY A 64 -30.76 13.81 -27.15
CA GLY A 64 -29.74 14.80 -27.53
C GLY A 64 -29.52 15.88 -26.46
N ALA A 65 -30.58 16.37 -25.81
CA ALA A 65 -30.45 17.34 -24.73
C ALA A 65 -29.80 16.70 -23.48
N VAL A 66 -30.18 15.47 -23.13
CA VAL A 66 -29.55 14.71 -22.04
C VAL A 66 -28.06 14.47 -22.32
N GLY A 67 -27.72 14.06 -23.55
CA GLY A 67 -26.33 13.88 -23.97
C GLY A 67 -25.52 15.17 -23.85
N MET A 68 -26.09 16.32 -24.23
CA MET A 68 -25.41 17.62 -24.10
C MET A 68 -25.24 18.05 -22.64
N ILE A 69 -26.24 17.80 -21.78
CA ILE A 69 -26.12 18.02 -20.32
C ILE A 69 -24.93 17.23 -19.78
N MET A 70 -24.87 15.93 -20.07
CA MET A 70 -23.80 15.07 -19.58
C MET A 70 -22.44 15.49 -20.13
N LEU A 71 -22.34 15.86 -21.42
CA LEU A 71 -21.10 16.32 -22.04
C LEU A 71 -20.57 17.60 -21.38
N LEU A 72 -21.41 18.62 -21.24
CA LEU A 72 -21.03 19.90 -20.61
C LEU A 72 -20.64 19.68 -19.14
N SER A 73 -21.38 18.85 -18.41
CA SER A 73 -21.07 18.53 -17.02
C SER A 73 -19.73 17.83 -16.83
N ARG A 74 -19.25 17.04 -17.80
CA ARG A 74 -17.90 16.43 -17.71
C ARG A 74 -16.78 17.45 -17.69
N VAL A 75 -16.96 18.61 -18.30
CA VAL A 75 -15.98 19.71 -18.23
C VAL A 75 -15.92 20.25 -16.80
N PHE A 76 -17.08 20.51 -16.20
CA PHE A 76 -17.15 20.98 -14.82
C PHE A 76 -16.59 19.96 -13.82
N ASP A 77 -16.83 18.66 -14.05
CA ASP A 77 -16.30 17.59 -13.21
C ASP A 77 -14.76 17.57 -13.16
N GLY A 78 -14.09 17.87 -14.28
CA GLY A 78 -12.63 17.93 -14.32
C GLY A 78 -12.08 19.09 -13.47
N PHE A 79 -12.71 20.26 -13.53
CA PHE A 79 -12.34 21.40 -12.71
C PHE A 79 -12.63 21.16 -11.23
N SER A 80 -13.76 20.55 -10.89
CA SER A 80 -14.12 20.27 -9.50
C SER A 80 -13.19 19.25 -8.85
N ASP A 81 -12.72 18.25 -9.59
CA ASP A 81 -11.74 17.28 -9.07
C ASP A 81 -10.43 18.00 -8.67
N VAL A 82 -9.88 18.82 -9.57
CA VAL A 82 -8.63 19.58 -9.32
C VAL A 82 -8.78 20.52 -8.12
N LEU A 83 -9.89 21.27 -8.08
CA LEU A 83 -10.20 22.18 -6.98
C LEU A 83 -10.30 21.43 -5.66
N MET A 84 -11.03 20.31 -5.64
CA MET A 84 -11.19 19.52 -4.43
C MET A 84 -9.86 18.92 -3.94
N GLY A 85 -9.00 18.47 -4.85
CA GLY A 85 -7.63 18.04 -4.52
C GLY A 85 -6.86 19.12 -3.75
N THR A 86 -6.90 20.38 -4.23
CA THR A 86 -6.27 21.51 -3.51
C THR A 86 -6.95 21.86 -2.19
N ILE A 87 -8.28 21.76 -2.11
CA ILE A 87 -9.03 22.01 -0.86
C ILE A 87 -8.66 20.98 0.21
N ILE A 88 -8.57 19.70 -0.16
CA ILE A 88 -8.14 18.62 0.74
C ILE A 88 -6.74 18.94 1.28
N ASP A 89 -5.82 19.34 0.40
CA ASP A 89 -4.45 19.68 0.79
C ASP A 89 -4.34 20.84 1.78
N ARG A 90 -5.28 21.79 1.73
CA ARG A 90 -5.35 22.94 2.65
C ARG A 90 -6.25 22.72 3.87
N THR A 91 -6.92 21.57 3.98
CA THR A 91 -7.87 21.30 5.07
C THR A 91 -7.14 21.00 6.37
N HIS A 92 -7.24 21.93 7.33
CA HIS A 92 -6.75 21.76 8.70
C HIS A 92 -7.93 21.51 9.64
N SER A 93 -8.07 20.27 10.12
CA SER A 93 -9.20 19.86 10.95
C SER A 93 -8.76 18.93 12.08
N LYS A 94 -9.31 19.14 13.27
CA LYS A 94 -9.11 18.27 14.44
C LYS A 94 -9.72 16.87 14.27
N TYR A 95 -10.50 16.65 13.20
CA TYR A 95 -11.21 15.40 12.90
C TYR A 95 -10.60 14.60 11.73
N GLY A 96 -9.41 14.99 11.28
CA GLY A 96 -8.76 14.45 10.08
C GLY A 96 -8.96 15.32 8.84
N LYS A 97 -8.01 15.23 7.91
CA LYS A 97 -7.93 15.95 6.63
C LYS A 97 -9.00 15.46 5.65
N ALA A 98 -9.20 14.14 5.56
CA ALA A 98 -10.08 13.52 4.58
C ALA A 98 -11.45 13.14 5.15
N ARG A 99 -11.49 12.58 6.37
CA ARG A 99 -12.70 12.05 7.02
C ARG A 99 -13.75 13.11 7.29
N ILE A 100 -13.34 14.34 7.58
CA ILE A 100 -14.29 15.42 7.88
C ILE A 100 -15.21 15.73 6.69
N TRP A 101 -14.69 15.61 5.46
CA TRP A 101 -15.46 15.84 4.24
C TRP A 101 -16.48 14.73 4.01
N ILE A 102 -16.12 13.47 4.30
CA ILE A 102 -17.04 12.32 4.25
C ILE A 102 -18.23 12.55 5.19
N LEU A 103 -17.99 12.99 6.43
CA LEU A 103 -19.06 13.25 7.40
C LEU A 103 -19.97 14.42 6.98
N ARG A 104 -19.38 15.57 6.62
CA ARG A 104 -20.13 16.79 6.31
C ARG A 104 -21.04 16.63 5.11
N LEU A 105 -20.62 15.82 4.14
CA LEU A 105 -21.32 15.69 2.87
C LEU A 105 -22.14 14.40 2.76
N ALA A 106 -22.07 13.47 3.71
CA ALA A 106 -22.90 12.25 3.69
C ALA A 106 -24.40 12.56 3.52
N VAL A 107 -24.95 13.49 4.30
CA VAL A 107 -26.37 13.87 4.19
C VAL A 107 -26.66 14.70 2.93
N PRO A 108 -25.87 15.75 2.60
CA PRO A 108 -26.00 16.44 1.31
C PRO A 108 -25.98 15.51 0.09
N TYR A 109 -25.20 14.43 0.13
CA TYR A 109 -25.12 13.43 -0.92
C TYR A 109 -26.42 12.66 -1.10
N ALA A 110 -27.05 12.24 0.00
CA ALA A 110 -28.36 11.60 -0.07
C ALA A 110 -29.45 12.55 -0.60
N LEU A 111 -29.45 13.80 -0.15
CA LEU A 111 -30.41 14.80 -0.62
C LEU A 111 -30.22 15.11 -2.11
N ALA A 112 -28.98 15.30 -2.55
CA ALA A 112 -28.66 15.55 -3.95
C ALA A 112 -29.03 14.36 -4.85
N ALA A 113 -28.83 13.12 -4.37
CA ALA A 113 -29.23 11.92 -5.09
C ALA A 113 -30.75 11.85 -5.29
N VAL A 114 -31.54 12.10 -4.24
CA VAL A 114 -33.01 12.11 -4.34
C VAL A 114 -33.49 13.24 -5.25
N LEU A 115 -32.87 14.42 -5.14
CA LEU A 115 -33.18 15.57 -5.98
C LEU A 115 -32.93 15.27 -7.47
N LEU A 116 -31.85 14.55 -7.80
CA LEU A 116 -31.50 14.19 -9.18
C LEU A 116 -32.60 13.37 -9.89
N PHE A 117 -33.25 12.47 -9.15
CA PHE A 117 -34.32 11.60 -9.66
C PHE A 117 -35.73 12.17 -9.39
N THR A 118 -35.83 13.39 -8.87
CA THR A 118 -37.11 14.07 -8.64
C THR A 118 -37.33 15.11 -9.73
N MET A 119 -38.17 14.84 -10.73
CA MET A 119 -38.53 15.86 -11.72
C MET A 119 -39.87 16.53 -11.38
N PRO A 120 -39.88 17.82 -10.99
CA PRO A 120 -41.13 18.57 -10.82
C PRO A 120 -41.85 18.79 -12.16
N PRO A 121 -43.19 18.97 -12.15
CA PRO A 121 -43.95 19.26 -13.37
C PRO A 121 -43.55 20.65 -13.89
N MET A 122 -42.74 20.66 -14.96
CA MET A 122 -42.21 21.87 -15.59
C MET A 122 -42.26 21.72 -17.12
N GLY A 123 -42.24 22.84 -17.84
CA GLY A 123 -42.10 22.83 -19.31
C GLY A 123 -40.75 22.25 -19.77
N ASN A 124 -40.63 21.93 -21.06
CA ASN A 124 -39.46 21.24 -21.62
C ASN A 124 -38.12 21.94 -21.31
N MET A 125 -38.05 23.27 -21.43
CA MET A 125 -36.85 24.03 -21.10
C MET A 125 -36.55 23.99 -19.58
N GLY A 126 -37.59 24.05 -18.74
CA GLY A 126 -37.45 23.94 -17.29
C GLY A 126 -36.90 22.58 -16.87
N LYS A 127 -37.35 21.49 -17.50
CA LYS A 127 -36.81 20.13 -17.29
C LYS A 127 -35.33 20.04 -17.62
N ILE A 128 -34.89 20.63 -18.74
CA ILE A 128 -33.48 20.64 -19.16
C ILE A 128 -32.62 21.41 -18.16
N ILE A 129 -33.05 22.61 -17.76
CA ILE A 129 -32.32 23.44 -16.77
C ILE A 129 -32.24 22.71 -15.42
N TYR A 130 -33.35 22.13 -14.96
CA TYR A 130 -33.40 21.38 -13.71
C TYR A 130 -32.48 20.16 -13.74
N ALA A 131 -32.50 19.38 -14.83
CA ALA A 131 -31.63 18.22 -15.02
C ALA A 131 -30.15 18.64 -15.02
N PHE A 132 -29.80 19.73 -15.71
CA PHE A 132 -28.43 20.27 -15.69
C PHE A 132 -27.99 20.68 -14.28
N VAL A 133 -28.80 21.45 -13.55
CA VAL A 133 -28.45 21.93 -12.21
C VAL A 133 -28.31 20.77 -11.22
N THR A 134 -29.29 19.87 -11.18
CA THR A 134 -29.28 18.74 -10.24
C THR A 134 -28.18 17.73 -10.54
N TYR A 135 -27.87 17.49 -11.82
CA TYR A 135 -26.72 16.66 -12.22
C TYR A 135 -25.41 17.22 -11.69
N ASN A 136 -25.13 18.52 -11.90
CA ASN A 136 -23.89 19.12 -11.44
C ASN A 136 -23.83 19.19 -9.89
N ILE A 137 -24.95 19.47 -9.20
CA ILE A 137 -24.97 19.43 -7.74
C ILE A 137 -24.57 18.04 -7.24
N MET A 138 -25.18 16.98 -7.78
CA MET A 138 -24.92 15.62 -7.36
C MET A 138 -23.51 15.14 -7.75
N ASN A 139 -23.16 15.21 -9.04
CA ASN A 139 -21.96 14.59 -9.58
C ASN A 139 -20.71 15.49 -9.47
N THR A 140 -20.83 16.75 -9.90
CA THR A 140 -19.71 17.69 -9.95
C THR A 140 -19.32 18.19 -8.57
N VAL A 141 -20.30 18.52 -7.73
CA VAL A 141 -20.04 19.13 -6.42
C VAL A 141 -19.97 18.07 -5.34
N VAL A 142 -21.08 17.39 -5.04
CA VAL A 142 -21.18 16.57 -3.83
C VAL A 142 -20.42 15.25 -3.95
N TYR A 143 -20.59 14.52 -5.06
CA TYR A 143 -19.87 13.26 -5.28
C TYR A 143 -18.35 13.47 -5.33
N THR A 144 -17.87 14.50 -6.04
CA THR A 144 -16.45 14.83 -6.09
C THR A 144 -15.90 15.20 -4.72
N ALA A 145 -16.63 16.01 -3.96
CA ALA A 145 -16.21 16.44 -2.63
C ALA A 145 -16.23 15.33 -1.55
N ILE A 146 -16.82 14.16 -1.84
CA ILE A 146 -16.71 12.96 -0.98
C ILE A 146 -15.71 11.94 -1.53
N SER A 147 -15.75 11.68 -2.84
CA SER A 147 -14.94 10.64 -3.47
C SER A 147 -13.45 10.96 -3.45
N GLN A 148 -13.04 12.22 -3.69
CA GLN A 148 -11.61 12.58 -3.64
C GLN A 148 -11.01 12.41 -2.24
N PRO A 149 -11.62 12.93 -1.15
CA PRO A 149 -11.15 12.64 0.20
C PRO A 149 -11.19 11.15 0.54
N PHE A 150 -12.21 10.43 0.09
CA PHE A 150 -12.33 8.99 0.34
C PHE A 150 -11.20 8.19 -0.33
N HIS A 151 -10.82 8.50 -1.57
CA HIS A 151 -9.67 7.85 -2.21
C HIS A 151 -8.35 8.24 -1.53
N ALA A 152 -8.18 9.50 -1.14
CA ALA A 152 -7.01 9.95 -0.40
C ALA A 152 -6.87 9.25 0.96
N LEU A 153 -7.99 8.99 1.65
CA LEU A 153 -8.02 8.33 2.96
C LEU A 153 -7.32 6.97 2.96
N GLY A 154 -7.37 6.21 1.86
CA GLY A 154 -6.68 4.91 1.77
C GLY A 154 -5.16 5.03 1.97
N SER A 155 -4.56 6.13 1.51
CA SER A 155 -3.14 6.42 1.74
C SER A 155 -2.83 6.99 3.13
N LEU A 156 -3.84 7.54 3.81
CA LEU A 156 -3.72 8.17 5.13
C LEU A 156 -3.95 7.19 6.30
N MET A 157 -4.46 5.99 6.03
CA MET A 157 -4.75 4.98 7.04
C MET A 157 -3.53 4.18 7.51
N SER A 158 -2.49 4.06 6.68
CA SER A 158 -1.21 3.40 6.97
C SER A 158 -0.13 3.90 6.01
N ARG A 159 1.15 3.87 6.41
CA ARG A 159 2.33 4.06 5.55
C ARG A 159 2.86 2.76 4.95
N ASP A 160 2.48 1.61 5.52
CA ASP A 160 2.92 0.30 5.03
C ASP A 160 2.34 0.02 3.64
N ARG A 161 3.22 -0.24 2.67
CA ARG A 161 2.86 -0.51 1.27
C ARG A 161 2.02 -1.77 1.11
N ARG A 162 2.34 -2.84 1.85
CA ARG A 162 1.60 -4.11 1.81
C ARG A 162 0.19 -3.92 2.35
N GLU A 163 0.05 -3.17 3.44
CA GLU A 163 -1.25 -2.86 4.02
C GLU A 163 -2.10 -1.98 3.09
N ARG A 164 -1.50 -0.96 2.46
CA ARG A 164 -2.15 -0.14 1.42
C ARG A 164 -2.60 -0.98 0.22
N ASP A 165 -1.74 -1.88 -0.26
CA ASP A 165 -2.06 -2.75 -1.39
C ASP A 165 -3.19 -3.73 -1.04
N VAL A 166 -3.19 -4.31 0.17
CA VAL A 166 -4.28 -5.19 0.64
C VAL A 166 -5.59 -4.42 0.75
N ILE A 167 -5.58 -3.23 1.35
CA ILE A 167 -6.77 -2.38 1.47
C ILE A 167 -7.30 -2.00 0.09
N CYS A 168 -6.43 -1.58 -0.82
CA CYS A 168 -6.81 -1.24 -2.18
C CYS A 168 -7.44 -2.44 -2.90
N ASN A 169 -6.84 -3.63 -2.81
CA ASN A 169 -7.37 -4.83 -3.48
C ASN A 169 -8.73 -5.26 -2.93
N ILE A 170 -8.94 -5.27 -1.61
CA ILE A 170 -10.25 -5.59 -1.01
C ILE A 170 -11.29 -4.57 -1.44
N ARG A 171 -10.95 -3.27 -1.39
CA ARG A 171 -11.83 -2.19 -1.84
C ARG A 171 -12.27 -2.37 -3.29
N MET A 172 -11.34 -2.67 -4.19
CA MET A 172 -11.62 -2.86 -5.62
C MET A 172 -12.58 -4.03 -5.89
N VAL A 173 -12.36 -5.16 -5.21
CA VAL A 173 -13.24 -6.33 -5.33
C VAL A 173 -14.66 -5.98 -4.89
N LEU A 174 -14.81 -5.27 -3.76
CA LEU A 174 -16.11 -4.84 -3.26
C LEU A 174 -16.78 -3.81 -4.20
N SER A 175 -16.02 -2.86 -4.74
CA SER A 175 -16.53 -1.84 -5.67
C SER A 175 -17.09 -2.45 -6.96
N ILE A 176 -16.34 -3.36 -7.60
CA ILE A 176 -16.82 -4.05 -8.82
C ILE A 176 -18.08 -4.88 -8.51
N THR A 177 -18.03 -5.65 -7.42
CA THR A 177 -19.15 -6.52 -7.02
C THR A 177 -20.40 -5.71 -6.74
N ALA A 178 -20.26 -4.58 -6.04
CA ALA A 178 -21.38 -3.67 -5.78
C ALA A 178 -21.95 -3.14 -7.09
N SER A 179 -21.12 -2.59 -7.99
CA SER A 179 -21.55 -2.05 -9.28
C SER A 179 -22.32 -3.08 -10.12
N MET A 180 -21.90 -4.36 -10.11
CA MET A 180 -22.63 -5.44 -10.77
C MET A 180 -24.01 -5.69 -10.16
N ILE A 181 -24.08 -5.81 -8.83
CA ILE A 181 -25.35 -6.03 -8.11
C ILE A 181 -26.33 -4.89 -8.40
N ILE A 182 -25.87 -3.64 -8.34
CA ILE A 182 -26.72 -2.47 -8.59
C ILE A 182 -27.24 -2.49 -10.03
N THR A 183 -26.35 -2.66 -11.00
CA THR A 183 -26.74 -2.67 -12.42
C THR A 183 -27.75 -3.80 -12.72
N ALA A 184 -27.58 -4.97 -12.10
CA ALA A 184 -28.46 -6.12 -12.32
C ALA A 184 -29.82 -5.99 -11.62
N PHE A 185 -29.87 -5.48 -10.39
CA PHE A 185 -31.07 -5.52 -9.55
C PHE A 185 -31.86 -4.22 -9.48
N THR A 186 -31.27 -3.06 -9.81
CA THR A 186 -31.94 -1.77 -9.63
C THR A 186 -33.17 -1.60 -10.54
N LEU A 187 -33.09 -1.89 -11.84
CA LEU A 187 -34.26 -1.80 -12.72
C LEU A 187 -35.39 -2.77 -12.34
N PRO A 188 -35.11 -4.07 -12.08
CA PRO A 188 -36.13 -4.98 -11.55
C PRO A 188 -36.79 -4.47 -10.26
N LEU A 189 -35.99 -3.93 -9.32
CA LEU A 189 -36.50 -3.38 -8.07
C LEU A 189 -37.41 -2.17 -8.31
N ILE A 190 -37.01 -1.26 -9.21
CA ILE A 190 -37.83 -0.10 -9.60
C ILE A 190 -39.15 -0.56 -10.22
N ASN A 191 -39.14 -1.56 -11.10
CA ASN A 191 -40.36 -2.07 -11.72
C ASN A 191 -41.31 -2.71 -10.70
N ILE A 192 -40.79 -3.44 -9.71
CA ILE A 192 -41.59 -3.98 -8.60
C ILE A 192 -42.25 -2.83 -7.80
N VAL A 193 -41.46 -1.83 -7.42
CA VAL A 193 -41.99 -0.67 -6.67
C VAL A 193 -42.97 0.15 -7.52
N ALA A 194 -42.75 0.26 -8.83
CA ALA A 194 -43.66 0.93 -9.76
C ALA A 194 -45.00 0.19 -9.85
N ASN A 195 -45.00 -1.14 -9.88
CA ASN A 195 -46.22 -1.95 -9.86
C ASN A 195 -47.01 -1.78 -8.55
N ILE A 196 -46.32 -1.60 -7.41
CA ILE A 196 -46.96 -1.39 -6.10
C ILE A 196 -47.53 0.03 -5.97
N THR A 197 -46.78 1.04 -6.43
CA THR A 197 -47.13 2.45 -6.27
C THR A 197 -48.00 3.01 -7.39
N GLY A 198 -48.09 2.32 -8.53
CA GLY A 198 -48.78 2.79 -9.72
C GLY A 198 -48.11 3.99 -10.41
N ASN A 199 -46.93 4.41 -9.95
CA ASN A 199 -46.23 5.59 -10.47
C ASN A 199 -44.73 5.31 -10.66
N GLN A 200 -44.32 5.22 -11.92
CA GLN A 200 -42.95 4.90 -12.29
C GLN A 200 -41.96 5.93 -11.76
N GLN A 201 -42.26 7.22 -11.83
CA GLN A 201 -41.37 8.26 -11.31
C GLN A 201 -41.21 8.17 -9.79
N MET A 202 -42.30 7.92 -9.05
CA MET A 202 -42.23 7.73 -7.59
C MET A 202 -41.40 6.49 -7.22
N ALA A 203 -41.45 5.42 -8.02
CA ALA A 203 -40.62 4.25 -7.80
C ALA A 203 -39.12 4.55 -7.91
N TRP A 204 -38.70 5.34 -8.90
CA TRP A 204 -37.31 5.81 -9.02
C TRP A 204 -36.88 6.61 -7.79
N ILE A 205 -37.74 7.51 -7.30
CA ILE A 205 -37.47 8.33 -6.11
C ILE A 205 -37.32 7.46 -4.86
N LEU A 206 -38.24 6.52 -4.63
CA LEU A 206 -38.25 5.66 -3.44
C LEU A 206 -37.06 4.70 -3.41
N VAL A 207 -36.73 4.06 -4.53
CA VAL A 207 -35.57 3.16 -4.62
C VAL A 207 -34.27 3.95 -4.40
N THR A 208 -34.15 5.12 -5.04
CA THR A 208 -32.99 6.01 -4.85
C THR A 208 -32.88 6.47 -3.40
N ALA A 209 -33.99 6.86 -2.76
CA ALA A 209 -34.01 7.25 -1.36
C ALA A 209 -33.56 6.11 -0.43
N GLY A 210 -34.02 4.87 -0.67
CA GLY A 210 -33.58 3.70 0.09
C GLY A 210 -32.07 3.47 -0.01
N TYR A 211 -31.53 3.52 -1.23
CA TYR A 211 -30.08 3.40 -1.44
C TYR A 211 -29.28 4.57 -0.86
N ALA A 212 -29.81 5.79 -0.92
CA ALA A 212 -29.19 6.98 -0.33
C ALA A 212 -29.09 6.86 1.20
N ILE A 213 -30.13 6.36 1.86
CA ILE A 213 -30.13 6.11 3.32
C ILE A 213 -29.07 5.07 3.69
N ILE A 214 -28.99 3.96 2.95
CA ILE A 214 -27.96 2.93 3.16
C ILE A 214 -26.55 3.55 2.98
N SER A 215 -26.38 4.36 1.92
CA SER A 215 -25.10 5.01 1.63
C SER A 215 -24.68 5.96 2.76
N VAL A 216 -25.61 6.75 3.31
CA VAL A 216 -25.33 7.61 4.48
C VAL A 216 -24.86 6.78 5.67
N GLY A 217 -25.55 5.69 6.00
CA GLY A 217 -25.17 4.81 7.10
C GLY A 217 -23.74 4.25 6.95
N VAL A 218 -23.39 3.82 5.74
CA VAL A 218 -22.06 3.29 5.43
C VAL A 218 -20.98 4.37 5.44
N LEU A 219 -21.24 5.57 4.91
CA LEU A 219 -20.30 6.70 4.94
C LEU A 219 -20.07 7.21 6.36
N VAL A 220 -21.12 7.28 7.18
CA VAL A 220 -21.01 7.63 8.60
C VAL A 220 -20.24 6.54 9.36
N ASN A 221 -20.45 5.26 9.05
CA ASN A 221 -19.64 4.17 9.60
C ASN A 221 -18.16 4.29 9.19
N THR A 222 -17.89 4.62 7.93
CA THR A 222 -16.53 4.89 7.42
C THR A 222 -15.87 6.01 8.22
N TYR A 223 -16.59 7.11 8.42
CA TYR A 223 -16.12 8.22 9.27
C TYR A 223 -15.83 7.74 10.69
N MET A 224 -16.74 6.99 11.33
CA MET A 224 -16.59 6.58 12.73
C MET A 224 -15.46 5.57 12.96
N VAL A 225 -15.22 4.67 12.00
CA VAL A 225 -14.35 3.51 12.17
C VAL A 225 -12.97 3.73 11.55
N CYS A 226 -12.83 4.43 10.42
CA CYS A 226 -11.51 4.66 9.85
C CYS A 226 -10.72 5.63 10.70
N THR A 227 -9.41 5.43 10.81
CA THR A 227 -8.53 6.35 11.53
C THR A 227 -7.46 6.87 10.57
N GLU A 228 -7.35 8.19 10.46
CA GLU A 228 -6.20 8.81 9.80
C GLU A 228 -5.01 8.71 10.77
N ARG A 229 -4.00 7.94 10.37
CA ARG A 229 -2.80 7.69 11.18
C ARG A 229 -1.62 8.46 10.64
N VAL A 230 -1.52 8.50 9.31
CA VAL A 230 -0.55 9.33 8.62
C VAL A 230 -0.98 10.77 8.80
N SER A 231 -0.53 11.36 9.90
CA SER A 231 -0.48 12.80 9.97
C SER A 231 0.58 13.18 8.95
N ALA A 232 0.26 14.10 8.04
CA ALA A 232 1.35 14.90 7.49
C ALA A 232 2.14 15.35 8.71
N ALA A 233 3.42 14.97 8.79
CA ALA A 233 4.29 15.50 9.82
C ALA A 233 4.09 17.02 9.83
N LYS A 234 4.37 17.67 10.96
CA LYS A 234 4.61 19.11 10.97
C LYS A 234 5.82 19.43 10.07
N GLN A 235 5.77 19.13 8.78
CA GLN A 235 6.54 19.83 7.78
C GLN A 235 5.85 21.18 7.70
N GLU A 236 6.60 22.22 8.05
CA GLU A 236 6.36 23.55 7.52
C GLU A 236 6.22 23.40 6.00
N LYS A 237 4.99 23.22 5.51
CA LYS A 237 4.75 23.20 4.09
C LYS A 237 5.00 24.62 3.64
N GLU A 238 6.04 24.82 2.82
CA GLU A 238 5.99 25.90 1.85
C GLU A 238 4.63 25.80 1.15
N ASP A 239 3.83 26.87 1.21
CA ASP A 239 2.61 26.98 0.43
C ASP A 239 3.01 27.00 -1.06
N ILE A 240 3.21 25.81 -1.65
CA ILE A 240 3.63 25.69 -3.04
C ILE A 240 2.53 26.35 -3.90
N PRO A 241 2.84 27.41 -4.66
CA PRO A 241 1.87 28.06 -5.53
C PRO A 241 1.27 27.07 -6.52
N PHE A 242 -0.01 27.22 -6.84
CA PHE A 242 -0.73 26.29 -7.73
C PHE A 242 -0.01 26.05 -9.06
N VAL A 243 0.54 27.12 -9.66
CA VAL A 243 1.28 27.03 -10.93
C VAL A 243 2.53 26.16 -10.80
N GLU A 244 3.24 26.23 -9.67
CA GLU A 244 4.40 25.38 -9.42
C GLU A 244 4.00 23.93 -9.16
N ALA A 245 2.95 23.70 -8.36
CA ALA A 245 2.42 22.35 -8.11
C ALA A 245 1.92 21.69 -9.41
N PHE A 246 1.25 22.48 -10.26
CA PHE A 246 0.79 22.05 -11.57
C PHE A 246 1.97 21.71 -12.49
N LYS A 247 2.97 22.60 -12.59
CA LYS A 247 4.19 22.36 -13.36
C LYS A 247 4.93 21.11 -12.87
N ALA A 248 5.07 20.92 -11.56
CA ALA A 248 5.69 19.73 -10.97
C ALA A 248 4.92 18.44 -11.30
N THR A 249 3.59 18.52 -11.34
CA THR A 249 2.74 17.38 -11.69
C THR A 249 2.89 17.00 -13.15
N VAL A 250 2.78 17.95 -14.08
CA VAL A 250 2.85 17.66 -15.53
C VAL A 250 4.26 17.34 -16.03
N THR A 251 5.31 17.75 -15.31
CA THR A 251 6.71 17.38 -15.65
C THR A 251 7.11 16.01 -15.10
N ASN A 252 6.31 15.44 -14.19
CA ASN A 252 6.59 14.12 -13.63
C ASN A 252 6.19 13.03 -14.63
N ARG A 253 7.21 12.41 -15.24
CA ARG A 253 7.01 11.34 -16.23
C ARG A 253 6.17 10.16 -15.74
N TYR A 254 6.28 9.77 -14.47
CA TYR A 254 5.56 8.61 -13.94
C TYR A 254 4.10 8.93 -13.63
N PHE A 255 3.82 10.19 -13.28
CA PHE A 255 2.47 10.71 -13.23
C PHE A 255 1.83 10.69 -14.63
N LEU A 256 2.53 11.16 -15.68
CA LEU A 256 2.01 11.12 -17.06
C LEU A 256 1.76 9.69 -17.55
N ILE A 257 2.62 8.72 -17.19
CA ILE A 257 2.40 7.31 -17.48
C ILE A 257 1.14 6.79 -16.78
N ALA A 258 0.96 7.08 -15.49
CA ALA A 258 -0.23 6.69 -14.74
C ALA A 258 -1.51 7.30 -15.33
N LEU A 259 -1.48 8.60 -15.65
CA LEU A 259 -2.58 9.32 -16.28
C LEU A 259 -2.92 8.74 -17.66
N GLY A 260 -1.91 8.45 -18.48
CA GLY A 260 -2.09 7.82 -19.78
C GLY A 260 -2.76 6.44 -19.67
N LEU A 261 -2.29 5.59 -18.76
CA LEU A 261 -2.92 4.29 -18.51
C LEU A 261 -4.39 4.44 -18.07
N MET A 262 -4.72 5.42 -17.22
CA MET A 262 -6.11 5.68 -16.83
C MET A 262 -7.00 6.11 -17.99
N ILE A 263 -6.52 7.02 -18.85
CA ILE A 263 -7.27 7.48 -20.02
C ILE A 263 -7.58 6.30 -20.95
N PHE A 264 -6.59 5.49 -21.29
CA PHE A 264 -6.81 4.33 -22.17
C PHE A 264 -7.64 3.22 -21.52
N TYR A 265 -7.48 3.00 -20.21
CA TYR A 265 -8.34 2.10 -19.46
C TYR A 265 -9.81 2.54 -19.48
N THR A 266 -10.08 3.84 -19.30
CA THR A 266 -11.47 4.33 -19.38
C THR A 266 -12.04 4.26 -20.79
N ALA A 267 -11.22 4.53 -21.80
CA ALA A 267 -11.62 4.32 -23.19
C ALA A 267 -12.02 2.86 -23.43
N TYR A 268 -11.20 1.91 -22.95
CA TYR A 268 -11.51 0.48 -23.00
C TYR A 268 -12.83 0.15 -22.29
N GLN A 269 -13.05 0.63 -21.07
CA GLN A 269 -14.29 0.40 -20.33
C GLN A 269 -15.53 0.91 -21.06
N ILE A 270 -15.45 2.09 -21.68
CA ILE A 270 -16.57 2.68 -22.43
C ILE A 270 -16.85 1.89 -23.70
N ILE A 271 -15.82 1.56 -24.47
CA ILE A 271 -15.98 0.80 -25.72
C ILE A 271 -16.59 -0.56 -25.40
N ILE A 272 -16.06 -1.29 -24.43
CA ILE A 272 -16.60 -2.60 -24.06
C ILE A 272 -17.99 -2.48 -23.44
N GLY A 273 -18.26 -1.48 -22.60
CA GLY A 273 -19.56 -1.32 -21.96
C GLY A 273 -20.68 -0.98 -22.94
N THR A 274 -20.42 -0.06 -23.88
CA THR A 274 -21.43 0.40 -24.84
C THR A 274 -21.49 -0.50 -26.08
N ASP A 275 -20.34 -0.81 -26.68
CA ASP A 275 -20.28 -1.50 -27.97
C ASP A 275 -20.61 -2.99 -27.86
N LEU A 276 -20.33 -3.64 -26.72
CA LEU A 276 -20.80 -5.01 -26.47
C LEU A 276 -22.32 -5.12 -26.61
N THR A 277 -23.06 -4.10 -26.17
CA THR A 277 -24.52 -4.07 -26.28
C THR A 277 -24.95 -4.04 -27.75
N TYR A 278 -24.37 -3.15 -28.55
CA TYR A 278 -24.65 -3.08 -29.98
C TYR A 278 -24.19 -4.33 -30.73
N TYR A 279 -23.05 -4.90 -30.36
CA TYR A 279 -22.54 -6.13 -30.95
C TYR A 279 -23.47 -7.33 -30.67
N CYS A 280 -23.92 -7.49 -29.43
CA CYS A 280 -24.88 -8.53 -29.06
C CYS A 280 -26.21 -8.36 -29.79
N GLN A 281 -26.72 -7.12 -29.90
CA GLN A 281 -27.97 -6.83 -30.58
C GLN A 281 -27.90 -7.07 -32.09
N TYR A 282 -26.92 -6.46 -32.77
CA TYR A 282 -26.90 -6.36 -34.23
C TYR A 282 -26.02 -7.42 -34.91
N VAL A 283 -25.06 -8.03 -34.20
CA VAL A 283 -24.16 -9.05 -34.78
C VAL A 283 -24.52 -10.45 -34.28
N LEU A 284 -24.74 -10.62 -32.98
CA LEU A 284 -25.14 -11.90 -32.40
C LEU A 284 -26.66 -12.15 -32.41
N GLY A 285 -27.46 -11.10 -32.65
CA GLY A 285 -28.92 -11.18 -32.71
C GLY A 285 -29.59 -11.46 -31.36
N ASN A 286 -28.88 -11.30 -30.24
CA ASN A 286 -29.40 -11.58 -28.91
C ASN A 286 -28.79 -10.63 -27.86
N VAL A 287 -29.60 -9.67 -27.40
CA VAL A 287 -29.22 -8.68 -26.38
C VAL A 287 -29.03 -9.30 -24.99
N ASP A 288 -29.68 -10.43 -24.71
CA ASP A 288 -29.56 -11.11 -23.41
C ASP A 288 -28.15 -11.68 -23.18
N LEU A 289 -27.31 -11.77 -24.23
CA LEU A 289 -25.90 -12.15 -24.14
C LEU A 289 -25.02 -11.08 -23.49
N VAL A 290 -25.47 -9.83 -23.39
CA VAL A 290 -24.69 -8.73 -22.78
C VAL A 290 -24.39 -9.01 -21.31
N MET A 291 -25.39 -9.48 -20.55
CA MET A 291 -25.23 -9.79 -19.13
C MET A 291 -24.19 -10.92 -18.90
N PRO A 292 -24.31 -12.13 -19.48
CA PRO A 292 -23.36 -13.21 -19.22
C PRO A 292 -21.94 -12.88 -19.72
N LEU A 293 -21.77 -12.20 -20.85
CA LEU A 293 -20.45 -11.78 -21.34
C LEU A 293 -19.80 -10.73 -20.43
N SER A 294 -20.55 -9.71 -20.03
CA SER A 294 -20.08 -8.69 -19.08
C SER A 294 -19.76 -9.30 -17.71
N ALA A 295 -20.58 -10.24 -17.25
CA ALA A 295 -20.37 -10.93 -15.99
C ALA A 295 -19.10 -11.80 -16.04
N ALA A 296 -18.86 -12.53 -17.13
CA ALA A 296 -17.66 -13.34 -17.30
C ALA A 296 -16.39 -12.49 -17.19
N GLU A 297 -16.35 -11.32 -17.81
CA GLU A 297 -15.21 -10.41 -17.73
C GLU A 297 -15.04 -9.81 -16.33
N LYS A 298 -16.11 -9.31 -15.71
CA LYS A 298 -16.03 -8.69 -14.38
C LYS A 298 -15.70 -9.70 -13.28
N LEU A 299 -16.26 -10.91 -13.32
CA LEU A 299 -15.92 -11.99 -12.36
C LEU A 299 -14.48 -12.45 -12.52
N ALA A 300 -13.99 -12.58 -13.76
CA ALA A 300 -12.58 -12.87 -14.02
C ALA A 300 -11.66 -11.75 -13.51
N THR A 301 -12.09 -10.49 -13.60
CA THR A 301 -11.38 -9.33 -13.06
C THR A 301 -11.29 -9.40 -11.53
N VAL A 302 -12.41 -9.71 -10.87
CA VAL A 302 -12.46 -9.89 -9.41
C VAL A 302 -11.53 -11.02 -8.96
N ALA A 303 -11.54 -12.16 -9.65
CA ALA A 303 -10.63 -13.26 -9.36
C ALA A 303 -9.16 -12.86 -9.55
N GLY A 304 -8.83 -12.15 -10.63
CA GLY A 304 -7.48 -11.64 -10.89
C GLY A 304 -6.99 -10.67 -9.81
N ILE A 305 -7.84 -9.75 -9.34
CA ILE A 305 -7.49 -8.80 -8.27
C ILE A 305 -7.27 -9.54 -6.94
N ALA A 306 -8.09 -10.56 -6.64
CA ALA A 306 -7.94 -11.35 -5.42
C ALA A 306 -6.60 -12.12 -5.37
N LEU A 307 -6.07 -12.53 -6.54
CA LEU A 307 -4.76 -13.18 -6.67
C LEU A 307 -3.59 -12.18 -6.65
N LEU A 308 -3.85 -10.90 -6.93
CA LEU A 308 -2.82 -9.88 -7.10
C LEU A 308 -1.87 -9.73 -5.90
N PRO A 309 -2.31 -9.72 -4.62
CA PRO A 309 -1.41 -9.61 -3.47
C PRO A 309 -0.32 -10.70 -3.39
N LYS A 310 -0.57 -11.90 -3.93
CA LYS A 310 0.40 -13.00 -3.94
C LYS A 310 1.43 -12.88 -5.06
N VAL A 311 1.03 -12.30 -6.18
CA VAL A 311 1.82 -12.24 -7.41
C VAL A 311 2.60 -10.93 -7.53
N LEU A 312 2.02 -9.83 -7.01
CA LEU A 312 2.58 -8.49 -7.05
C LEU A 312 4.00 -8.39 -6.46
N PRO A 313 4.31 -8.98 -5.29
CA PRO A 313 5.65 -8.90 -4.71
C PRO A 313 6.73 -9.59 -5.55
N ARG A 314 6.35 -10.62 -6.31
CA ARG A 314 7.30 -11.46 -7.08
C ARG A 314 7.63 -10.89 -8.44
N TYR A 315 6.69 -10.20 -9.09
CA TYR A 315 6.83 -9.74 -10.48
C TYR A 315 6.80 -8.22 -10.64
N GLY A 316 6.35 -7.45 -9.65
CA GLY A 316 6.23 -5.99 -9.71
C GLY A 316 5.02 -5.50 -10.51
N LYS A 317 4.70 -4.20 -10.39
CA LYS A 317 3.51 -3.58 -11.00
C LYS A 317 3.63 -3.57 -12.52
N ARG A 318 4.78 -3.14 -13.05
CA ARG A 318 5.04 -3.00 -14.49
C ARG A 318 4.80 -4.31 -15.25
N ASN A 319 5.46 -5.39 -14.82
CA ASN A 319 5.44 -6.65 -15.56
C ASN A 319 4.04 -7.26 -15.55
N LEU A 320 3.31 -7.14 -14.44
CA LEU A 320 1.95 -7.65 -14.36
C LEU A 320 0.98 -6.90 -15.26
N ILE A 321 1.08 -5.57 -15.36
CA ILE A 321 0.29 -4.80 -16.33
C ILE A 321 0.64 -5.22 -17.77
N CYS A 322 1.93 -5.39 -18.08
CA CYS A 322 2.38 -5.79 -19.42
C CYS A 322 1.86 -7.19 -19.81
N VAL A 323 1.99 -8.18 -18.91
CA VAL A 323 1.46 -9.54 -19.10
C VAL A 323 -0.06 -9.50 -19.27
N GLY A 324 -0.74 -8.68 -18.46
CA GLY A 324 -2.17 -8.46 -18.59
C GLY A 324 -2.59 -7.91 -19.95
N CYS A 325 -1.81 -6.96 -20.50
CA CYS A 325 -2.06 -6.42 -21.84
C CYS A 325 -1.85 -7.46 -22.94
N ILE A 326 -0.80 -8.28 -22.84
CA ILE A 326 -0.57 -9.38 -23.79
C ILE A 326 -1.74 -10.37 -23.75
N LEU A 327 -2.22 -10.72 -22.55
CA LEU A 327 -3.37 -11.61 -22.38
C LEU A 327 -4.66 -11.01 -22.98
N GLY A 328 -4.88 -9.71 -22.80
CA GLY A 328 -6.00 -8.99 -23.40
C GLY A 328 -5.97 -9.01 -24.93
N VAL A 329 -4.80 -8.77 -25.53
CA VAL A 329 -4.60 -8.88 -27.00
C VAL A 329 -4.83 -10.31 -27.47
N ALA A 330 -4.25 -11.30 -26.79
CA ALA A 330 -4.40 -12.71 -27.15
C ALA A 330 -5.87 -13.16 -27.10
N GLY A 331 -6.62 -12.76 -26.07
CA GLY A 331 -8.05 -13.03 -25.97
C GLY A 331 -8.83 -12.40 -27.13
N GLN A 332 -8.53 -11.17 -27.49
CA GLN A 332 -9.22 -10.49 -28.58
C GLN A 332 -8.88 -11.10 -29.96
N LEU A 333 -7.64 -11.52 -30.18
CA LEU A 333 -7.23 -12.25 -31.39
C LEU A 333 -7.91 -13.63 -31.49
N LEU A 334 -8.10 -14.31 -30.35
CA LEU A 334 -8.83 -15.57 -30.30
C LEU A 334 -10.29 -15.39 -30.75
N PHE A 335 -10.93 -14.29 -30.37
CA PHE A 335 -12.29 -13.99 -30.81
C PHE A 335 -12.41 -13.78 -32.33
N LEU A 336 -11.35 -13.25 -32.98
CA LEU A 336 -11.34 -13.07 -34.44
C LEU A 336 -11.42 -14.38 -35.22
N MET A 337 -11.09 -15.52 -34.61
CA MET A 337 -11.22 -16.83 -35.26
C MET A 337 -12.67 -17.18 -35.58
N ASN A 338 -13.60 -16.78 -34.72
CA ASN A 338 -15.03 -16.92 -34.98
C ASN A 338 -15.82 -15.86 -34.19
N ILE A 339 -16.10 -14.76 -34.88
CA ILE A 339 -16.72 -13.56 -34.31
C ILE A 339 -18.19 -13.75 -33.89
N THR A 340 -18.85 -14.83 -34.30
CA THR A 340 -20.25 -15.14 -33.93
C THR A 340 -20.36 -16.21 -32.85
N SER A 341 -19.24 -16.83 -32.44
CA SER A 341 -19.24 -17.87 -31.41
C SER A 341 -19.35 -17.27 -30.00
N VAL A 342 -20.48 -17.54 -29.33
CA VAL A 342 -20.72 -17.11 -27.94
C VAL A 342 -19.71 -17.72 -26.97
N SER A 343 -19.34 -18.99 -27.14
CA SER A 343 -18.37 -19.67 -26.28
C SER A 343 -16.98 -19.04 -26.37
N LEU A 344 -16.52 -18.69 -27.59
CA LEU A 344 -15.27 -17.95 -27.76
C LEU A 344 -15.37 -16.53 -27.21
N GLY A 345 -16.54 -15.90 -27.31
CA GLY A 345 -16.82 -14.63 -26.65
C GLY A 345 -16.62 -14.70 -25.13
N VAL A 346 -17.15 -15.73 -24.47
CA VAL A 346 -16.98 -15.94 -23.02
C VAL A 346 -15.50 -16.13 -22.65
N VAL A 347 -14.77 -16.98 -23.38
CA VAL A 347 -13.33 -17.19 -23.13
C VAL A 347 -12.55 -15.88 -23.30
N THR A 348 -12.88 -15.08 -24.32
CA THR A 348 -12.27 -13.77 -24.57
C THR A 348 -12.53 -12.80 -23.44
N CYS A 349 -13.78 -12.72 -22.97
CA CYS A 349 -14.17 -11.93 -21.80
C CYS A 349 -13.38 -12.33 -20.55
N ILE A 350 -13.22 -13.63 -20.28
CA ILE A 350 -12.43 -14.13 -19.15
C ILE A 350 -10.95 -13.71 -19.28
N MET A 351 -10.33 -13.92 -20.45
CA MET A 351 -8.94 -13.54 -20.69
C MET A 351 -8.72 -12.04 -20.52
N ARG A 352 -9.63 -11.21 -21.05
CA ARG A 352 -9.61 -9.75 -20.88
C ARG A 352 -9.82 -9.33 -19.44
N GLY A 353 -10.72 -9.99 -18.71
CA GLY A 353 -10.95 -9.74 -17.29
C GLY A 353 -9.71 -10.04 -16.42
N ILE A 354 -9.06 -11.19 -16.64
CA ILE A 354 -7.78 -11.50 -15.98
C ILE A 354 -6.69 -10.51 -16.42
N GLY A 355 -6.68 -10.14 -17.70
CA GLY A 355 -5.72 -9.19 -18.26
C GLY A 355 -5.81 -7.80 -17.66
N ILE A 356 -7.01 -7.31 -17.34
CA ILE A 356 -7.20 -5.94 -16.82
C ILE A 356 -7.03 -5.87 -15.31
N ALA A 357 -7.16 -6.99 -14.61
CA ALA A 357 -7.07 -7.08 -13.16
C ALA A 357 -5.80 -6.45 -12.55
N PRO A 358 -4.57 -6.67 -13.08
CA PRO A 358 -3.38 -6.05 -12.52
C PRO A 358 -3.40 -4.53 -12.56
N PHE A 359 -3.81 -3.95 -13.69
CA PHE A 359 -3.94 -2.50 -13.81
C PHE A 359 -5.01 -1.98 -12.84
N TYR A 360 -6.19 -2.61 -12.83
CA TYR A 360 -7.29 -2.21 -11.97
C TYR A 360 -6.92 -2.23 -10.48
N GLY A 361 -6.14 -3.23 -10.02
CA GLY A 361 -5.71 -3.34 -8.62
C GLY A 361 -4.68 -2.29 -8.20
N VAL A 362 -3.82 -1.82 -9.11
CA VAL A 362 -2.72 -0.87 -8.79
C VAL A 362 -2.96 0.56 -9.29
N GLN A 363 -4.07 0.83 -9.98
CA GLN A 363 -4.34 2.13 -10.62
C GLN A 363 -4.32 3.32 -9.66
N TYR A 364 -4.64 3.13 -8.37
CA TYR A 364 -4.53 4.19 -7.35
C TYR A 364 -3.22 4.16 -6.55
N SER A 365 -2.38 3.14 -6.71
CA SER A 365 -1.04 3.12 -6.11
C SER A 365 0.03 3.69 -7.03
N LEU A 366 -0.17 3.69 -8.36
CA LEU A 366 0.74 4.33 -9.32
C LEU A 366 0.92 5.85 -9.07
N PRO A 367 -0.13 6.63 -8.76
CA PRO A 367 0.02 8.04 -8.38
C PRO A 367 0.82 8.21 -7.10
N SER A 368 0.63 7.33 -6.12
CA SER A 368 1.43 7.34 -4.89
C SER A 368 2.92 7.20 -5.20
N ASP A 369 3.30 6.26 -6.05
CA ASP A 369 4.71 6.10 -6.43
C ASP A 369 5.24 7.33 -7.20
N ALA A 370 4.39 7.98 -8.01
CA ALA A 370 4.74 9.21 -8.71
C ALA A 370 4.92 10.40 -7.75
N ILE A 371 4.15 10.48 -6.66
CA ILE A 371 4.31 11.49 -5.60
C ILE A 371 5.69 11.36 -4.97
N GLU A 372 6.07 10.14 -4.57
CA GLU A 372 7.39 9.88 -3.98
C GLU A 372 8.51 10.26 -4.96
N TYR A 373 8.39 9.87 -6.23
CA TYR A 373 9.37 10.26 -7.25
C TYR A 373 9.46 11.78 -7.45
N GLY A 374 8.31 12.47 -7.42
CA GLY A 374 8.23 13.92 -7.50
C GLY A 374 9.01 14.57 -6.37
N GLN A 375 8.75 14.14 -5.14
CA GLN A 375 9.47 14.62 -3.96
C GLN A 375 10.98 14.33 -4.05
N TRP A 376 11.37 13.15 -4.52
CA TRP A 376 12.79 12.79 -4.67
C TRP A 376 13.54 13.69 -5.67
N LYS A 377 12.87 14.13 -6.73
CA LYS A 377 13.47 14.98 -7.77
C LYS A 377 13.42 16.47 -7.47
N THR A 378 12.31 16.96 -6.91
CA THR A 378 12.06 18.40 -6.77
C THR A 378 12.08 18.89 -5.32
N GLY A 379 12.11 17.97 -4.34
CA GLY A 379 11.93 18.28 -2.92
C GLY A 379 10.49 18.63 -2.53
N LYS A 380 9.60 18.82 -3.51
CA LYS A 380 8.23 19.28 -3.31
C LYS A 380 7.25 18.12 -3.40
N ARG A 381 6.50 17.87 -2.32
CA ARG A 381 5.51 16.78 -2.24
C ARG A 381 4.12 17.30 -2.64
N VAL A 382 3.62 16.87 -3.80
CA VAL A 382 2.32 17.30 -4.37
C VAL A 382 1.36 16.10 -4.41
N GLU A 383 0.49 15.97 -3.40
CA GLU A 383 -0.38 14.79 -3.26
C GLU A 383 -1.77 14.98 -3.88
N GLY A 384 -2.52 15.99 -3.45
CA GLY A 384 -3.93 16.15 -3.80
C GLY A 384 -4.14 16.41 -5.29
N LEU A 385 -3.24 17.18 -5.92
CA LEU A 385 -3.31 17.48 -7.36
C LEU A 385 -3.04 16.23 -8.23
N MET A 386 -2.17 15.32 -7.79
CA MET A 386 -1.89 14.09 -8.54
C MET A 386 -3.09 13.13 -8.51
N PHE A 387 -3.71 12.93 -7.34
CA PHE A 387 -4.90 12.07 -7.23
C PHE A 387 -6.11 12.65 -7.97
N SER A 388 -6.37 13.95 -7.83
CA SER A 388 -7.48 14.59 -8.55
C SER A 388 -7.30 14.54 -10.06
N SER A 389 -6.08 14.73 -10.55
CA SER A 389 -5.79 14.66 -11.98
C SER A 389 -6.04 13.27 -12.57
N MET A 390 -5.88 12.19 -11.79
CA MET A 390 -6.22 10.83 -12.23
C MET A 390 -7.72 10.66 -12.43
N SER A 391 -8.52 11.20 -11.51
CA SER A 391 -9.98 11.19 -11.62
C SER A 391 -10.48 12.07 -12.76
N MET A 392 -9.87 13.25 -12.95
CA MET A 392 -10.11 14.09 -14.12
C MET A 392 -9.78 13.33 -15.41
N GLY A 393 -8.65 12.64 -15.48
CA GLY A 393 -8.26 11.80 -16.60
C GLY A 393 -9.28 10.70 -16.89
N GLN A 394 -9.84 10.08 -15.85
CA GLN A 394 -10.90 9.07 -15.96
C GLN A 394 -12.18 9.66 -16.59
N LYS A 395 -12.62 10.83 -16.13
CA LYS A 395 -13.86 11.49 -16.60
C LYS A 395 -13.70 12.10 -17.99
N ALA A 396 -12.55 12.70 -18.27
CA ALA A 396 -12.21 13.25 -19.57
C ALA A 396 -12.04 12.15 -20.62
N GLY A 397 -11.31 11.08 -20.28
CA GLY A 397 -11.09 9.93 -21.16
C GLY A 397 -12.39 9.23 -21.53
N SER A 398 -13.28 9.01 -20.56
CA SER A 398 -14.62 8.49 -20.82
C SER A 398 -15.47 9.43 -21.69
N GLY A 399 -15.57 10.72 -21.34
CA GLY A 399 -16.35 11.68 -22.11
C GLY A 399 -15.87 11.82 -23.57
N LEU A 400 -14.56 11.91 -23.77
CA LEU A 400 -13.95 11.99 -25.10
C LEU A 400 -14.21 10.72 -25.91
N THR A 401 -14.07 9.54 -25.29
CA THR A 401 -14.33 8.26 -25.97
C THR A 401 -15.79 8.14 -26.40
N SER A 402 -16.74 8.47 -25.52
CA SER A 402 -18.17 8.46 -25.87
C SER A 402 -18.51 9.43 -27.00
N ALA A 403 -17.92 10.63 -27.00
CA ALA A 403 -18.12 11.62 -28.05
C ALA A 403 -17.58 11.15 -29.41
N ILE A 404 -16.36 10.60 -29.43
CA ILE A 404 -15.73 10.06 -30.64
C ILE A 404 -16.56 8.87 -31.17
N MET A 405 -16.92 7.93 -30.29
CA MET A 405 -17.72 6.76 -30.67
C MET A 405 -19.10 7.16 -31.21
N GLY A 406 -19.80 8.08 -30.53
CA GLY A 406 -21.10 8.59 -30.96
C GLY A 406 -21.01 9.35 -32.29
N GLY A 407 -19.96 10.16 -32.49
CA GLY A 407 -19.72 10.88 -33.74
C GLY A 407 -19.47 9.94 -34.92
N ILE A 408 -18.66 8.89 -34.73
CA ILE A 408 -18.38 7.90 -35.78
C ILE A 408 -19.63 7.07 -36.10
N LEU A 409 -20.41 6.65 -35.09
CA LEU A 409 -21.69 5.97 -35.30
C LEU A 409 -22.70 6.87 -36.06
N SER A 410 -22.78 8.15 -35.71
CA SER A 410 -23.64 9.11 -36.40
C SER A 410 -23.21 9.32 -37.85
N ALA A 411 -21.91 9.43 -38.12
CA ALA A 411 -21.36 9.52 -39.49
C ALA A 411 -21.62 8.25 -40.31
N ALA A 412 -21.76 7.10 -39.65
CA ALA A 412 -22.17 5.83 -40.25
C ALA A 412 -23.69 5.69 -40.42
N TYR A 413 -24.47 6.73 -40.17
CA TYR A 413 -25.94 6.74 -40.24
C TYR A 413 -26.60 5.73 -39.28
N PHE A 414 -26.02 5.54 -38.09
CA PHE A 414 -26.61 4.71 -37.05
C PHE A 414 -27.92 5.32 -36.52
N ASP A 415 -28.97 4.51 -36.48
CA ASP A 415 -30.27 4.86 -35.92
C ASP A 415 -30.65 3.89 -34.78
N GLY A 416 -30.64 4.38 -33.54
CA GLY A 416 -30.93 3.59 -32.34
C GLY A 416 -32.39 3.21 -32.15
N THR A 417 -33.32 3.68 -32.99
CA THR A 417 -34.73 3.25 -32.96
C THR A 417 -34.95 1.90 -33.66
N LYS A 418 -33.96 1.44 -34.42
CA LYS A 418 -34.01 0.22 -35.20
C LYS A 418 -33.65 -1.00 -34.35
N ALA A 419 -34.56 -1.95 -34.31
CA ALA A 419 -34.45 -3.10 -33.41
C ALA A 419 -33.49 -4.15 -33.95
N THR A 420 -33.41 -4.29 -35.29
CA THR A 420 -32.66 -5.37 -35.94
C THR A 420 -31.55 -4.86 -36.86
N ALA A 421 -30.58 -5.73 -37.15
CA ALA A 421 -29.49 -5.41 -38.07
C ALA A 421 -29.98 -5.20 -39.51
N ALA A 422 -31.07 -5.86 -39.92
CA ALA A 422 -31.63 -5.71 -41.27
C ALA A 422 -32.21 -4.30 -41.52
N GLU A 423 -32.64 -3.61 -40.47
CA GLU A 423 -33.17 -2.25 -40.55
C GLU A 423 -32.03 -1.21 -40.58
N GLN A 424 -30.87 -1.54 -40.01
CA GLN A 424 -29.74 -0.63 -39.80
C GLN A 424 -28.92 -0.42 -41.08
N SER A 425 -28.22 0.71 -41.19
CA SER A 425 -27.29 0.93 -42.30
C SER A 425 -26.15 -0.11 -42.28
N ALA A 426 -25.75 -0.58 -43.47
CA ALA A 426 -24.62 -1.51 -43.58
C ALA A 426 -23.31 -0.90 -43.04
N GLU A 427 -23.16 0.42 -43.16
CA GLU A 427 -22.00 1.16 -42.63
C GLU A 427 -21.98 1.16 -41.11
N ALA A 428 -23.11 1.38 -40.45
CA ALA A 428 -23.18 1.34 -38.99
C ALA A 428 -22.83 -0.06 -38.44
N ILE A 429 -23.26 -1.13 -39.11
CA ILE A 429 -22.90 -2.50 -38.72
C ILE A 429 -21.40 -2.75 -38.91
N ARG A 430 -20.79 -2.25 -39.99
CA ARG A 430 -19.33 -2.33 -40.19
C ARG A 430 -18.57 -1.61 -39.08
N VAL A 431 -19.03 -0.42 -38.71
CA VAL A 431 -18.46 0.39 -37.63
C VAL A 431 -18.58 -0.33 -36.29
N ILE A 432 -19.76 -0.86 -35.93
CA ILE A 432 -19.96 -1.64 -34.68
C ILE A 432 -19.02 -2.85 -34.63
N LYS A 433 -18.92 -3.62 -35.74
CA LYS A 433 -17.96 -4.74 -35.81
C LYS A 433 -16.52 -4.26 -35.65
N GLY A 434 -16.16 -3.16 -36.31
CA GLY A 434 -14.81 -2.61 -36.27
C GLY A 434 -14.41 -2.15 -34.86
N PHE A 435 -15.31 -1.44 -34.18
CA PHE A 435 -15.11 -1.00 -32.80
C PHE A 435 -14.90 -2.18 -31.86
N TYR A 436 -15.79 -3.17 -31.87
CA TYR A 436 -15.73 -4.25 -30.89
C TYR A 436 -14.51 -5.15 -31.12
N LEU A 437 -14.15 -5.37 -32.38
CA LEU A 437 -13.10 -6.34 -32.75
C LEU A 437 -11.69 -5.75 -32.68
N TYR A 438 -11.46 -4.55 -33.22
CA TYR A 438 -10.11 -4.03 -33.43
C TYR A 438 -9.70 -2.93 -32.46
N VAL A 439 -10.63 -2.08 -32.02
CA VAL A 439 -10.28 -0.94 -31.15
C VAL A 439 -9.76 -1.40 -29.78
N PRO A 440 -10.33 -2.42 -29.12
CA PRO A 440 -9.73 -2.99 -27.91
C PRO A 440 -8.28 -3.44 -28.13
N ILE A 441 -7.94 -4.07 -29.26
CA ILE A 441 -6.56 -4.49 -29.56
C ILE A 441 -5.63 -3.28 -29.57
N ALA A 442 -6.01 -2.21 -30.27
CA ALA A 442 -5.23 -0.98 -30.34
C ALA A 442 -5.03 -0.37 -28.94
N ILE A 443 -6.09 -0.32 -28.12
CA ILE A 443 -6.00 0.20 -26.75
C ILE A 443 -5.06 -0.64 -25.88
N TRP A 444 -5.17 -1.96 -25.93
CA TRP A 444 -4.28 -2.86 -25.18
C TRP A 444 -2.81 -2.72 -25.60
N VAL A 445 -2.54 -2.57 -26.91
CA VAL A 445 -1.19 -2.33 -27.43
C VAL A 445 -0.64 -0.99 -26.92
N VAL A 446 -1.45 0.07 -26.95
CA VAL A 446 -1.02 1.38 -26.42
C VAL A 446 -0.79 1.32 -24.92
N MET A 447 -1.66 0.67 -24.16
CA MET A 447 -1.47 0.43 -22.72
C MET A 447 -0.20 -0.36 -22.44
N PHE A 448 0.12 -1.38 -23.24
CA PHE A 448 1.36 -2.14 -23.13
C PHE A 448 2.58 -1.23 -23.34
N VAL A 449 2.60 -0.40 -24.39
CA VAL A 449 3.72 0.52 -24.66
C VAL A 449 3.90 1.53 -23.52
N ILE A 450 2.80 2.12 -23.03
CA ILE A 450 2.84 3.07 -21.90
C ILE A 450 3.35 2.37 -20.63
N ALA A 451 2.85 1.17 -20.32
CA ALA A 451 3.27 0.40 -19.15
C ALA A 451 4.73 -0.06 -19.27
N ALA A 452 5.20 -0.40 -20.47
CA ALA A 452 6.59 -0.81 -20.69
C ALA A 452 7.59 0.31 -20.36
N CYS A 453 7.18 1.57 -20.50
CA CYS A 453 7.96 2.76 -20.11
C CYS A 453 8.00 2.98 -18.58
N TYR A 454 7.17 2.29 -17.79
CA TYR A 454 7.16 2.40 -16.34
C TYR A 454 8.35 1.65 -15.72
N GLN A 455 9.45 2.35 -15.48
CA GLN A 455 10.67 1.78 -14.89
C GLN A 455 10.83 2.07 -13.38
N LEU A 456 9.81 2.66 -12.75
CA LEU A 456 9.91 3.12 -11.36
C LEU A 456 10.14 1.97 -10.39
N ASP A 457 9.55 0.81 -10.63
CA ASP A 457 9.72 -0.40 -9.80
C ASP A 457 11.19 -0.75 -9.54
N LYS A 458 12.09 -0.51 -10.50
CA LYS A 458 13.53 -0.83 -10.35
C LYS A 458 14.31 0.17 -9.50
N VAL A 459 13.83 1.41 -9.44
CA VAL A 459 14.53 2.54 -8.79
C VAL A 459 13.86 2.91 -7.48
N TYR A 460 12.66 2.39 -7.23
CA TYR A 460 11.82 2.72 -6.08
C TYR A 460 12.57 2.55 -4.75
N ASP A 461 13.20 1.39 -4.52
CA ASP A 461 13.92 1.13 -3.27
C ASP A 461 15.14 2.02 -3.08
N LYS A 462 15.80 2.44 -4.17
CA LYS A 462 16.90 3.41 -4.12
C LYS A 462 16.39 4.81 -3.80
N MET A 463 15.31 5.23 -4.46
CA MET A 463 14.68 6.52 -4.29
C MET A 463 14.17 6.70 -2.85
N MET A 464 13.47 5.71 -2.31
CA MET A 464 12.98 5.75 -0.94
C MET A 464 14.14 5.82 0.06
N ARG A 465 15.23 5.06 -0.16
CA ARG A 465 16.45 5.18 0.67
C ARG A 465 17.03 6.59 0.67
N GLU A 466 17.15 7.22 -0.50
CA GLU A 466 17.68 8.59 -0.62
C GLU A 466 16.73 9.66 -0.05
N LEU A 467 15.41 9.49 -0.20
CA LEU A 467 14.40 10.37 0.39
C LEU A 467 14.48 10.33 1.92
N ILE A 468 14.52 9.12 2.48
CA ILE A 468 14.63 8.92 3.93
C ILE A 468 15.93 9.55 4.45
N GLN A 469 17.04 9.41 3.74
CA GLN A 469 18.32 10.07 4.10
C GLN A 469 18.24 11.61 4.08
N ARG A 470 17.49 12.19 3.15
CA ARG A 470 17.29 13.65 3.06
C ARG A 470 16.34 14.16 4.14
N GLU A 471 15.31 13.39 4.46
CA GLU A 471 14.33 13.71 5.51
C GLU A 471 14.90 13.51 6.92
N SER A 472 15.86 12.59 7.11
CA SER A 472 16.57 12.40 8.37
C SER A 472 17.67 13.43 8.62
N GLY A 473 18.06 14.23 7.61
CA GLY A 473 19.12 15.23 7.73
C GLY A 473 20.53 14.64 7.94
N GLU A 474 20.74 13.38 7.56
CA GLU A 474 21.99 12.66 7.84
C GLU A 474 23.00 12.79 6.70
N GLU A 475 23.92 13.76 6.82
CA GLU A 475 25.28 13.55 6.34
C GLU A 475 25.84 12.31 7.05
N SER A 476 26.27 11.30 6.27
CA SER A 476 27.10 10.16 6.71
C SER A 476 26.86 9.69 8.15
N VAL A 477 25.95 8.72 8.37
CA VAL A 477 25.68 8.04 9.66
C VAL A 477 26.84 8.16 10.65
N SER A 478 26.79 9.20 11.48
CA SER A 478 27.79 9.48 12.48
C SER A 478 27.58 8.51 13.62
N VAL A 479 28.69 7.97 14.10
CA VAL A 479 28.79 7.17 15.31
C VAL A 479 28.06 7.89 16.46
N PRO A 480 27.34 7.17 17.37
CA PRO A 480 26.73 7.78 18.55
C PRO A 480 27.69 8.76 19.23
N GLY A 481 27.19 9.94 19.60
CA GLY A 481 27.99 10.98 20.26
C GLY A 481 28.71 10.45 21.51
N GLU A 482 28.15 9.44 22.18
CA GLU A 482 28.79 8.75 23.31
C GLU A 482 30.11 8.04 22.93
N ILE A 483 30.18 7.36 21.77
CA ILE A 483 31.40 6.66 21.33
C ILE A 483 32.45 7.67 20.86
N GLN A 484 32.01 8.75 20.19
CA GLN A 484 32.91 9.85 19.79
C GLN A 484 33.50 10.61 20.98
N ALA A 485 32.72 10.76 22.05
CA ALA A 485 33.14 11.36 23.31
C ALA A 485 33.97 10.41 24.20
N MET A 486 34.10 9.13 23.86
CA MET A 486 35.03 8.26 24.58
C MET A 486 36.46 8.70 24.28
N PRO A 487 37.30 8.89 25.33
CA PRO A 487 38.70 9.17 25.11
C PRO A 487 39.29 8.04 24.28
N LEU A 488 40.10 8.41 23.28
CA LEU A 488 41.04 7.48 22.65
C LEU A 488 41.86 6.81 23.76
N PRO A 489 42.39 5.59 23.57
CA PRO A 489 43.15 4.93 24.60
C PRO A 489 44.25 5.87 25.10
N GLU A 490 44.06 6.49 26.26
CA GLU A 490 45.17 7.09 26.99
C GLU A 490 46.13 5.95 27.33
N ALA A 491 47.34 6.29 27.74
CA ALA A 491 48.43 5.36 28.00
C ALA A 491 48.18 4.34 29.15
N SER A 492 46.98 3.77 29.30
CA SER A 492 46.63 2.69 30.21
C SER A 492 47.01 1.29 29.70
N GLY A 493 47.79 1.19 28.62
CA GLY A 493 48.53 -0.02 28.22
C GLY A 493 47.72 -1.22 27.71
N ASN A 494 46.42 -1.33 27.99
CA ASN A 494 45.62 -2.49 27.60
C ASN A 494 45.01 -2.33 26.19
N ARG A 495 45.51 -3.14 25.25
CA ARG A 495 45.06 -3.20 23.85
C ARG A 495 44.24 -4.46 23.53
N ILE A 496 43.87 -5.23 24.54
CA ILE A 496 43.36 -6.60 24.37
C ILE A 496 41.86 -6.60 24.18
N ASN A 497 41.42 -7.23 23.08
CA ASN A 497 40.02 -7.51 22.79
C ASN A 497 39.73 -9.00 23.00
N VAL A 498 38.62 -9.32 23.68
CA VAL A 498 38.24 -10.71 23.97
C VAL A 498 36.82 -10.95 23.50
N ALA A 499 36.62 -11.85 22.53
CA ALA A 499 35.30 -12.26 22.06
C ALA A 499 34.88 -13.59 22.70
N ILE A 500 33.75 -13.62 23.42
CA ILE A 500 33.25 -14.83 24.10
C ILE A 500 31.92 -15.27 23.48
N GLY A 501 31.95 -16.41 22.78
CA GLY A 501 30.76 -17.17 22.38
C GLY A 501 30.30 -18.11 23.49
N ARG A 502 28.99 -18.36 23.64
CA ARG A 502 28.48 -19.23 24.71
C ARG A 502 27.16 -19.92 24.43
N LEU A 503 26.95 -21.10 25.02
CA LEU A 503 25.61 -21.68 25.19
C LEU A 503 24.82 -21.01 26.33
N TYR A 504 23.50 -21.00 26.25
CA TYR A 504 22.67 -20.55 27.36
C TYR A 504 22.75 -21.53 28.55
N GLY A 505 22.89 -21.00 29.78
CA GLY A 505 23.08 -21.82 31.00
C GLY A 505 24.54 -22.23 31.29
N SER A 506 25.51 -21.66 30.58
CA SER A 506 26.95 -21.95 30.76
C SER A 506 27.69 -20.95 31.67
N SER A 507 27.00 -20.06 32.39
CA SER A 507 27.64 -18.98 33.15
C SER A 507 28.59 -18.05 32.36
N GLY A 508 28.54 -18.03 31.02
CA GLY A 508 29.48 -17.24 30.22
C GLY A 508 29.49 -15.73 30.50
N ARG A 509 28.41 -15.15 31.04
CA ARG A 509 28.44 -13.74 31.49
C ARG A 509 29.30 -13.53 32.74
N LYS A 510 29.21 -14.43 33.72
CA LYS A 510 30.04 -14.39 34.94
C LYS A 510 31.52 -14.52 34.57
N ILE A 511 31.83 -15.36 33.58
CA ILE A 511 33.18 -15.53 33.03
C ILE A 511 33.65 -14.24 32.36
N ALA A 512 32.83 -13.63 31.49
CA ALA A 512 33.16 -12.37 30.83
C ALA A 512 33.44 -11.23 31.83
N GLU A 513 32.63 -11.12 32.89
CA GLU A 513 32.83 -10.15 33.97
C GLU A 513 34.12 -10.42 34.76
N GLY A 514 34.46 -11.69 35.00
CA GLY A 514 35.72 -12.08 35.65
C GLY A 514 36.95 -11.74 34.81
N VAL A 515 36.93 -12.04 33.51
CA VAL A 515 38.02 -11.72 32.57
C VAL A 515 38.18 -10.20 32.42
N ALA A 516 37.07 -9.48 32.27
CA ALA A 516 37.09 -8.02 32.14
C ALA A 516 37.67 -7.33 33.39
N LYS A 517 37.33 -7.82 34.59
CA LYS A 517 37.89 -7.32 35.84
C LYS A 517 39.41 -7.54 35.93
N ALA A 518 39.90 -8.69 35.47
CA ALA A 518 41.33 -9.00 35.50
C ALA A 518 42.14 -8.22 34.46
N LEU A 519 41.54 -7.89 33.33
CA LEU A 519 42.15 -7.08 32.27
C LEU A 519 41.92 -5.57 32.46
N ASP A 520 41.22 -5.15 33.52
CA ASP A 520 40.82 -3.74 33.74
C ASP A 520 40.08 -3.12 32.52
N CYS A 521 39.16 -3.89 31.93
CA CYS A 521 38.40 -3.47 30.76
C CYS A 521 36.88 -3.65 30.95
N LYS A 522 36.09 -3.14 30.00
CA LYS A 522 34.61 -3.21 30.06
C LYS A 522 34.08 -4.49 29.38
N VAL A 523 32.94 -4.96 29.88
CA VAL A 523 32.14 -6.01 29.21
C VAL A 523 31.09 -5.36 28.30
N TYR A 524 31.21 -5.61 27.00
CA TYR A 524 30.28 -5.19 25.97
C TYR A 524 29.27 -6.33 25.68
N ASP A 525 28.09 -6.23 26.31
CA ASP A 525 26.91 -7.08 26.04
C ASP A 525 25.69 -6.20 25.79
N ARG A 526 25.11 -5.67 26.88
CA ARG A 526 23.94 -4.77 26.84
C ARG A 526 24.24 -3.43 26.19
N GLN A 527 25.48 -2.96 26.25
CA GLN A 527 25.89 -1.66 25.69
C GLN A 527 25.78 -1.65 24.16
N ILE A 528 26.16 -2.74 23.49
CA ILE A 528 26.00 -2.87 22.03
C ILE A 528 24.51 -2.84 21.66
N ILE A 529 23.67 -3.48 22.48
CA ILE A 529 22.21 -3.46 22.31
C ILE A 529 21.66 -2.04 22.48
N CYS A 530 22.11 -1.29 23.49
CA CYS A 530 21.69 0.10 23.69
C CYS A 530 22.15 1.03 22.56
N LEU A 531 23.40 0.89 22.10
CA LEU A 531 23.94 1.68 20.98
C LEU A 531 23.22 1.36 19.66
N MET A 532 22.85 0.10 19.46
CA MET A 532 21.96 -0.28 18.36
C MET A 532 20.56 0.32 18.54
N ALA A 533 20.01 0.29 19.76
CA ALA A 533 18.71 0.87 20.08
C ALA A 533 18.67 2.36 19.73
N GLU A 534 19.67 3.12 20.16
CA GLU A 534 19.84 4.55 19.85
C GLU A 534 19.85 4.79 18.35
N LYS A 535 20.66 4.03 17.62
CA LYS A 535 20.75 4.11 16.14
C LYS A 535 19.46 3.70 15.42
N PHE A 536 18.66 2.84 16.04
CA PHE A 536 17.34 2.45 15.57
C PHE A 536 16.21 3.32 16.15
N GLY A 537 16.53 4.43 16.81
CA GLY A 537 15.55 5.37 17.38
C GLY A 537 14.71 4.77 18.52
N MET A 538 15.19 3.71 19.17
CA MET A 538 14.54 2.96 20.24
C MET A 538 15.00 3.40 21.65
N GLU A 539 15.45 4.64 21.82
CA GLU A 539 16.03 5.14 23.09
C GLU A 539 15.07 5.02 24.29
N LYS A 540 13.76 5.05 24.03
CA LYS A 540 12.70 5.00 25.05
C LYS A 540 12.14 3.58 25.27
N ALA A 541 12.64 2.58 24.54
CA ALA A 541 12.19 1.22 24.62
C ALA A 541 12.83 0.48 25.81
N ASP A 542 12.06 -0.41 26.45
CA ASP A 542 12.62 -1.29 27.47
C ASP A 542 13.66 -2.24 26.87
N LEU A 543 14.74 -2.52 27.63
CA LEU A 543 15.88 -3.29 27.15
C LEU A 543 15.52 -4.71 26.71
N GLU A 544 14.48 -5.31 27.30
CA GLU A 544 13.98 -6.62 26.90
C GLU A 544 13.20 -6.55 25.58
N SER A 545 12.48 -5.45 25.35
CA SER A 545 11.77 -5.18 24.09
C SER A 545 12.73 -4.88 22.93
N VAL A 546 13.79 -4.10 23.16
CA VAL A 546 14.87 -3.87 22.18
C VAL A 546 15.57 -5.19 21.87
N ARG A 547 15.84 -6.00 22.89
CA ARG A 547 16.47 -7.29 22.70
C ARG A 547 15.57 -8.22 21.89
N GLN A 548 14.28 -8.28 22.17
CA GLN A 548 13.31 -9.02 21.35
C GLN A 548 13.25 -8.48 19.93
N TYR A 549 13.28 -7.16 19.72
CA TYR A 549 13.34 -6.53 18.39
C TYR A 549 14.58 -6.95 17.59
N LEU A 550 15.74 -6.99 18.24
CA LEU A 550 16.99 -7.39 17.62
C LEU A 550 17.12 -8.92 17.46
N ASP A 551 16.38 -9.68 18.27
CA ASP A 551 16.40 -11.16 18.28
C ASP A 551 15.22 -11.75 17.45
N SER A 552 14.19 -10.97 17.10
CA SER A 552 13.02 -11.37 16.28
C SER A 552 13.37 -11.59 14.81
N TYR A 553 14.56 -11.15 14.41
CA TYR A 553 15.26 -11.52 13.19
C TYR A 553 15.30 -13.05 12.90
N ASN A 554 15.19 -13.88 13.94
CA ASN A 554 15.32 -15.33 13.83
C ASN A 554 14.02 -16.08 13.53
N TYR A 555 12.90 -15.37 13.44
CA TYR A 555 11.61 -15.97 13.11
C TYR A 555 11.22 -15.52 11.70
N GLU A 556 11.31 -16.45 10.74
CA GLU A 556 10.78 -16.43 9.35
C GLU A 556 11.81 -16.33 8.21
N ASP A 557 11.80 -17.37 7.35
CA ASP A 557 12.57 -17.61 6.10
C ASP A 557 12.28 -16.64 4.95
N SER A 558 11.94 -15.39 5.25
CA SER A 558 11.64 -14.41 4.22
C SER A 558 12.57 -13.20 4.36
N GLU A 559 13.30 -12.90 3.29
CA GLU A 559 14.05 -11.65 3.11
C GLU A 559 13.06 -10.47 2.99
N LEU A 560 12.33 -10.16 4.07
CA LEU A 560 11.59 -8.93 4.21
C LEU A 560 12.52 -7.83 4.73
N THR A 561 12.39 -6.63 4.15
CA THR A 561 12.77 -5.37 4.80
C THR A 561 12.13 -5.32 6.18
N PHE A 562 12.96 -5.29 7.23
CA PHE A 562 12.51 -5.33 8.61
C PHE A 562 12.14 -3.92 9.06
N SER A 563 10.97 -3.78 9.67
CA SER A 563 10.45 -2.48 10.05
C SER A 563 10.58 -2.26 11.56
N PRO A 564 11.33 -1.25 12.03
CA PRO A 564 11.26 -0.78 13.41
C PRO A 564 9.83 -0.52 13.84
N TYR A 565 8.98 -0.13 12.89
CA TYR A 565 7.58 0.22 13.14
C TYR A 565 6.65 -0.96 13.46
N GLY A 566 7.13 -2.21 13.36
CA GLY A 566 6.45 -3.41 13.83
C GLY A 566 6.46 -3.60 15.36
N HIS A 567 7.25 -2.81 16.10
CA HIS A 567 7.26 -2.82 17.56
C HIS A 567 6.90 -1.45 18.14
N SER A 568 5.95 -1.44 19.08
CA SER A 568 5.30 -0.26 19.65
C SER A 568 6.22 0.71 20.40
N SER A 569 7.49 0.35 20.60
CA SER A 569 8.50 1.13 21.33
C SER A 569 9.61 1.71 20.46
N ALA A 570 9.63 1.43 19.15
CA ALA A 570 10.62 1.98 18.23
C ALA A 570 10.21 3.36 17.72
N GLY A 571 11.13 4.32 17.74
CA GLY A 571 10.94 5.66 17.19
C GLY A 571 10.97 5.69 15.66
N ALA A 572 11.06 6.89 15.10
CA ALA A 572 10.91 7.20 13.67
C ALA A 572 12.03 6.70 12.75
N ALA A 573 12.77 5.63 13.09
CA ALA A 573 13.90 5.13 12.31
C ALA A 573 13.47 4.25 11.12
N ALA A 574 14.28 4.24 10.07
CA ALA A 574 14.04 3.58 8.79
C ALA A 574 13.89 2.05 8.88
N ASP A 575 13.22 1.44 7.89
CA ASP A 575 13.22 -0.02 7.72
C ASP A 575 14.65 -0.51 7.42
N TYR A 576 15.21 -1.36 8.28
CA TYR A 576 16.53 -1.96 8.11
C TYR A 576 16.40 -3.39 7.59
N THR A 577 17.10 -3.72 6.52
CA THR A 577 17.29 -5.14 6.16
C THR A 577 18.15 -5.83 7.23
N GLY A 578 18.02 -7.16 7.34
CA GLY A 578 18.88 -7.96 8.21
C GLY A 578 20.37 -7.68 8.03
N VAL A 579 20.79 -7.59 6.77
CA VAL A 579 22.18 -7.30 6.40
C VAL A 579 22.63 -5.93 6.92
N GLN A 580 21.79 -4.90 6.79
CA GLN A 580 22.10 -3.57 7.30
C GLN A 580 22.18 -3.54 8.84
N MET A 581 21.31 -4.27 9.55
CA MET A 581 21.43 -4.38 11.01
C MET A 581 22.75 -5.06 11.42
N PHE A 582 23.15 -6.12 10.70
CA PHE A 582 24.42 -6.80 10.93
C PHE A 582 25.63 -5.91 10.62
N GLU A 583 25.58 -5.12 9.54
CA GLU A 583 26.61 -4.12 9.22
C GLU A 583 26.73 -3.04 10.31
N VAL A 584 25.60 -2.53 10.80
CA VAL A 584 25.56 -1.55 11.89
C VAL A 584 26.16 -2.14 13.17
N GLN A 585 25.76 -3.36 13.54
CA GLN A 585 26.33 -4.09 14.67
C GLN A 585 27.84 -4.29 14.52
N SER A 586 28.29 -4.71 13.34
CA SER A 586 29.71 -4.94 13.05
C SER A 586 30.54 -3.67 13.16
N ARG A 587 30.00 -2.54 12.67
CA ARG A 587 30.66 -1.23 12.77
C ARG A 587 30.81 -0.78 14.23
N ILE A 588 29.75 -0.93 15.03
CA ILE A 588 29.78 -0.61 16.48
C ILE A 588 30.84 -1.46 17.19
N ILE A 589 30.91 -2.75 16.90
CA ILE A 589 31.89 -3.67 17.52
C ILE A 589 33.33 -3.26 17.17
N ARG A 590 33.63 -2.99 15.90
CA ARG A 590 34.97 -2.59 15.47
C ARG A 590 35.41 -1.28 16.12
N GLU A 591 34.54 -0.27 16.11
CA GLU A 591 34.90 1.03 16.68
C GLU A 591 35.08 0.98 18.21
N LEU A 592 34.24 0.19 18.92
CA LEU A 592 34.46 -0.07 20.34
C LEU A 592 35.81 -0.75 20.57
N SER A 593 36.20 -1.71 19.72
CA SER A 593 37.46 -2.45 19.85
C SER A 593 38.70 -1.58 19.64
N GLU A 594 38.59 -0.52 18.81
CA GLU A 594 39.68 0.43 18.54
C GLU A 594 39.78 1.50 19.63
N ARG A 595 38.64 2.09 20.02
CA ARG A 595 38.62 3.21 20.99
C ARG A 595 38.81 2.76 22.42
N ARG A 596 38.21 1.61 22.78
CA ARG A 596 38.21 1.11 24.15
C ARG A 596 38.16 -0.43 24.17
N PRO A 597 39.31 -1.08 24.02
CA PRO A 597 39.41 -2.54 24.02
C PRO A 597 38.69 -3.17 25.22
N GLY A 598 38.08 -4.34 25.02
CA GLY A 598 37.32 -5.00 26.08
C GLY A 598 36.78 -6.39 25.74
N VAL A 599 35.88 -6.88 26.60
CA VAL A 599 35.30 -8.22 26.48
C VAL A 599 33.94 -8.14 25.79
N PHE A 600 33.84 -8.66 24.58
CA PHE A 600 32.63 -8.72 23.76
C PHE A 600 31.90 -10.06 23.96
N LEU A 601 30.69 -10.02 24.50
CA LEU A 601 29.91 -11.23 24.80
C LEU A 601 28.88 -11.51 23.69
N GLY A 602 29.21 -12.39 22.74
CA GLY A 602 28.31 -12.81 21.65
C GLY A 602 28.25 -11.84 20.45
N ARG A 603 27.06 -11.70 19.83
CA ARG A 603 26.77 -10.78 18.71
C ARG A 603 27.75 -10.88 17.51
N CYS A 604 28.22 -12.09 17.22
CA CYS A 604 29.22 -12.39 16.18
C CYS A 604 30.56 -11.65 16.35
N ALA A 605 30.90 -11.19 17.56
CA ALA A 605 32.14 -10.44 17.78
C ALA A 605 33.40 -11.23 17.38
N ASN A 606 33.42 -12.56 17.59
CA ASN A 606 34.55 -13.42 17.18
C ASN A 606 34.75 -13.47 15.66
N TYR A 607 33.67 -13.31 14.88
CA TYR A 607 33.75 -13.19 13.43
C TYR A 607 34.15 -11.77 13.01
N VAL A 608 33.54 -10.75 13.62
CA VAL A 608 33.74 -9.33 13.26
C VAL A 608 35.16 -8.85 13.54
N LEU A 609 35.76 -9.30 14.65
CA LEU A 609 37.11 -8.93 15.11
C LEU A 609 38.16 -9.95 14.67
N ARG A 610 37.82 -10.89 13.78
CA ARG A 610 38.76 -11.92 13.33
C ARG A 610 39.92 -11.29 12.57
N GLY A 611 41.14 -11.59 13.00
CA GLY A 611 42.35 -11.06 12.37
C GLY A 611 42.79 -9.69 12.88
N GLU A 612 42.02 -9.07 13.78
CA GLU A 612 42.46 -7.85 14.47
C GLU A 612 43.61 -8.16 15.44
N PRO A 613 44.63 -7.28 15.54
CA PRO A 613 45.72 -7.47 16.49
C PRO A 613 45.20 -7.46 17.93
N HIS A 614 45.89 -8.18 18.82
CA HIS A 614 45.52 -8.31 20.24
C HIS A 614 44.07 -8.79 20.49
N THR A 615 43.46 -9.49 19.54
CA THR A 615 42.09 -10.03 19.68
C THR A 615 42.11 -11.54 19.85
N TYR A 616 41.40 -12.04 20.86
CA TYR A 616 41.29 -13.46 21.20
C TYR A 616 39.84 -13.91 21.33
N SER A 617 39.54 -15.14 20.95
CA SER A 617 38.18 -15.65 20.80
C SER A 617 37.98 -16.97 21.55
N PHE A 618 36.93 -17.08 22.37
CA PHE A 618 36.69 -18.25 23.21
C PHE A 618 35.23 -18.72 23.12
N PHE A 619 35.00 -20.03 23.14
CA PHE A 619 33.65 -20.58 23.23
C PHE A 619 33.42 -21.30 24.55
N VAL A 620 32.30 -21.02 25.19
CA VAL A 620 31.98 -21.52 26.53
C VAL A 620 30.71 -22.36 26.51
N TYR A 621 30.81 -23.59 27.00
CA TYR A 621 29.68 -24.52 27.10
C TYR A 621 29.65 -25.22 28.47
N ALA A 622 28.55 -25.92 28.75
CA ALA A 622 28.34 -26.65 29.99
C ALA A 622 27.48 -27.91 29.71
N ASP A 623 27.64 -28.93 30.54
CA ASP A 623 26.86 -30.16 30.52
C ASP A 623 25.38 -29.85 30.86
N ASP A 624 24.45 -30.64 30.33
CA ASP A 624 23.00 -30.38 30.44
C ASP A 624 22.51 -30.24 31.90
N ALA A 625 23.04 -31.02 32.84
CA ALA A 625 22.70 -30.93 34.26
C ALA A 625 23.10 -29.57 34.87
N TYR A 626 24.23 -29.01 34.46
CA TYR A 626 24.68 -27.68 34.90
C TYR A 626 23.80 -26.58 34.30
N ARG A 627 23.44 -26.74 33.03
CA ARG A 627 22.58 -25.79 32.30
C ARG A 627 21.17 -25.75 32.85
N GLU A 628 20.63 -26.89 33.26
CA GLU A 628 19.32 -26.99 33.90
C GLU A 628 19.30 -26.26 35.26
N LYS A 629 20.33 -26.47 36.09
CA LYS A 629 20.49 -25.74 37.35
C LYS A 629 20.57 -24.22 37.13
N GLU A 630 21.39 -23.76 36.19
CA GLU A 630 21.46 -22.33 35.83
C GLU A 630 20.16 -21.81 35.20
N GLY A 631 19.42 -22.63 34.47
CA GLY A 631 18.11 -22.30 33.92
C GLY A 631 17.11 -21.92 35.02
N GLN A 632 17.11 -22.70 36.11
CA GLN A 632 16.29 -22.45 37.29
C GLN A 632 16.76 -21.21 38.06
N GLU A 633 18.06 -21.14 38.41
CA GLU A 633 18.60 -20.13 39.32
C GLU A 633 18.82 -18.75 38.65
N TYR A 634 19.38 -18.72 37.45
CA TYR A 634 19.78 -17.47 36.77
C TYR A 634 18.77 -16.99 35.74
N TYR A 635 18.09 -17.92 35.05
CA TYR A 635 17.11 -17.60 34.01
C TYR A 635 15.66 -17.61 34.49
N LYS A 636 15.43 -17.50 35.80
CA LYS A 636 14.10 -17.36 36.43
C LYS A 636 13.15 -18.53 36.08
N GLY A 637 13.61 -19.77 36.22
CA GLY A 637 12.79 -20.97 36.03
C GLY A 637 12.69 -21.51 34.60
N GLN A 638 13.60 -21.13 33.70
CA GLN A 638 13.61 -21.64 32.33
C GLN A 638 14.05 -23.11 32.28
N SER A 639 13.33 -23.91 31.49
CA SER A 639 13.62 -25.33 31.27
C SER A 639 14.80 -25.53 30.30
N LEU A 640 15.47 -26.69 30.38
CA LEU A 640 16.56 -27.05 29.46
C LEU A 640 16.12 -27.01 27.98
N GLY A 641 14.87 -27.40 27.69
CA GLY A 641 14.30 -27.36 26.35
C GLY A 641 14.21 -25.94 25.79
N GLU A 642 13.81 -24.97 26.62
CA GLU A 642 13.76 -23.56 26.22
C GLU A 642 15.16 -22.98 25.97
N LEU A 643 16.15 -23.35 26.80
CA LEU A 643 17.54 -22.94 26.58
C LEU A 643 18.10 -23.49 25.26
N LYS A 644 17.85 -24.77 24.95
CA LYS A 644 18.26 -25.40 23.68
C LYS A 644 17.60 -24.74 22.48
N LYS A 645 16.30 -24.41 22.56
CA LYS A 645 15.59 -23.68 21.49
C LYS A 645 16.22 -22.31 21.23
N ARG A 646 16.62 -21.57 22.28
CA ARG A 646 17.32 -20.29 22.13
C ARG A 646 18.72 -20.41 21.54
N ASP A 647 19.41 -21.51 21.80
CA ASP A 647 20.71 -21.79 21.19
C ASP A 647 20.58 -22.10 19.69
N GLN A 648 19.56 -22.88 19.31
CA GLN A 648 19.25 -23.18 17.90
C GLN A 648 18.99 -21.90 17.09
N ILE A 649 18.10 -21.05 17.62
CA ILE A 649 17.78 -19.72 17.09
C ILE A 649 19.04 -18.87 16.86
N ARG A 650 20.01 -18.93 17.77
CA ARG A 650 21.28 -18.20 17.64
C ARG A 650 22.24 -18.83 16.64
N ASN A 651 22.19 -20.14 16.45
CA ASN A 651 23.01 -20.82 15.45
C ASN A 651 22.51 -20.44 14.04
N GLU A 652 21.20 -20.42 13.83
CA GLU A 652 20.57 -19.96 12.58
C GLU A 652 20.92 -18.50 12.25
N TYR A 653 20.89 -17.61 13.25
CA TYR A 653 21.39 -16.23 13.11
C TYR A 653 22.83 -16.19 12.58
N TYR A 654 23.70 -16.97 13.22
CA TYR A 654 25.13 -16.96 12.98
C TYR A 654 25.42 -17.49 11.58
N GLU A 655 24.77 -18.59 11.20
CA GLU A 655 24.92 -19.22 9.89
C GLU A 655 24.38 -18.33 8.76
N LYS A 656 23.26 -17.66 8.96
CA LYS A 656 22.66 -16.75 7.96
C LYS A 656 23.56 -15.56 7.60
N PHE A 657 24.32 -15.02 8.56
CA PHE A 657 25.13 -13.81 8.32
C PHE A 657 26.61 -14.05 8.12
N THR A 658 27.14 -15.11 8.71
CA THR A 658 28.58 -15.40 8.66
C THR A 658 28.90 -16.63 7.81
N GLY A 659 27.88 -17.44 7.46
CA GLY A 659 28.05 -18.74 6.81
C GLY A 659 28.66 -19.81 7.74
N ILE A 660 28.78 -19.52 9.04
CA ILE A 660 29.51 -20.35 10.01
C ILE A 660 28.55 -20.81 11.10
N ARG A 661 28.80 -21.99 11.67
CA ARG A 661 28.11 -22.42 12.88
C ARG A 661 28.75 -21.82 14.12
N ARG A 662 27.93 -21.21 14.97
CA ARG A 662 28.38 -20.55 16.21
C ARG A 662 29.18 -21.45 17.15
N ASP A 663 28.88 -22.74 17.17
CA ASP A 663 29.49 -23.78 18.01
C ASP A 663 30.67 -24.48 17.36
N ASP A 664 31.10 -24.03 16.18
CA ASP A 664 32.24 -24.61 15.46
C ASP A 664 33.57 -24.23 16.14
N PRO A 665 34.36 -25.19 16.65
CA PRO A 665 35.62 -24.93 17.34
C PRO A 665 36.69 -24.28 16.45
N HIS A 666 36.60 -24.36 15.11
CA HIS A 666 37.61 -23.78 14.21
C HIS A 666 37.66 -22.24 14.27
N TYR A 667 36.66 -21.60 14.86
CA TYR A 667 36.51 -20.14 14.93
C TYR A 667 36.75 -19.59 16.34
N TYR A 668 37.37 -20.39 17.20
CA TYR A 668 37.76 -20.02 18.55
C TYR A 668 39.17 -20.51 18.86
N ASP A 669 39.91 -19.71 19.62
CA ASP A 669 41.22 -20.07 20.15
C ASP A 669 41.15 -21.23 21.14
N MET A 670 40.08 -21.25 21.95
CA MET A 670 39.86 -22.31 22.94
C MET A 670 38.38 -22.47 23.27
N VAL A 671 37.98 -23.73 23.48
CA VAL A 671 36.63 -24.13 23.88
C VAL A 671 36.66 -24.68 25.30
N ILE A 672 35.79 -24.17 26.18
CA ILE A 672 35.86 -24.41 27.63
C ILE A 672 34.55 -25.03 28.15
N ASN A 673 34.67 -26.16 28.85
CA ASN A 673 33.55 -26.78 29.57
C ASN A 673 33.48 -26.29 31.04
N VAL A 674 32.52 -25.40 31.31
CA VAL A 674 32.34 -24.78 32.63
C VAL A 674 31.88 -25.77 33.69
N SER A 675 31.23 -26.87 33.30
CA SER A 675 30.84 -27.93 34.24
C SER A 675 32.03 -28.65 34.86
N LYS A 676 33.20 -28.58 34.22
CA LYS A 676 34.45 -29.20 34.70
C LYS A 676 35.38 -28.18 35.34
N THR A 677 35.50 -26.99 34.74
CA THR A 677 36.46 -25.96 35.19
C THR A 677 35.89 -25.03 36.25
N GLY A 678 34.56 -24.93 36.35
CA GLY A 678 33.90 -23.85 37.08
C GLY A 678 34.12 -22.47 36.44
N VAL A 679 33.44 -21.46 36.97
CA VAL A 679 33.50 -20.07 36.46
C VAL A 679 34.89 -19.45 36.66
N ALA A 680 35.47 -19.60 37.85
CA ALA A 680 36.79 -19.05 38.16
C ALA A 680 37.91 -19.72 37.35
N GLY A 681 37.87 -21.06 37.21
CA GLY A 681 38.83 -21.80 36.41
C GLY A 681 38.71 -21.51 34.91
N ALA A 682 37.48 -21.32 34.39
CA ALA A 682 37.31 -20.89 33.01
C ALA A 682 37.90 -19.49 32.74
N ALA A 683 37.71 -18.55 33.67
CA ALA A 683 38.28 -17.22 33.55
C ALA A 683 39.81 -17.23 33.64
N SER A 684 40.40 -18.03 34.54
CA SER A 684 41.87 -18.15 34.64
C SER A 684 42.48 -18.73 33.37
N LEU A 685 41.89 -19.79 32.79
CA LEU A 685 42.36 -20.37 31.53
C LEU A 685 42.38 -19.36 30.38
N ILE A 686 41.33 -18.53 30.26
CA ILE A 686 41.27 -17.46 29.26
C ILE A 686 42.42 -16.46 29.46
N LEU A 687 42.63 -16.03 30.71
CA LEU A 687 43.67 -15.05 31.04
C LEU A 687 45.09 -15.59 30.81
N ASP A 688 45.33 -16.85 31.18
CA ASP A 688 46.62 -17.51 30.98
C ASP A 688 46.94 -17.67 29.49
N TYR A 689 45.94 -18.05 28.67
CA TYR A 689 46.10 -18.13 27.22
C TYR A 689 46.45 -16.76 26.61
N ILE A 690 45.70 -15.71 26.99
CA ILE A 690 45.93 -14.35 26.51
C ILE A 690 47.35 -13.88 26.89
N ARG A 691 47.76 -14.08 28.15
CA ARG A 691 49.09 -13.70 28.63
C ARG A 691 50.19 -14.36 27.82
N ASN A 692 50.12 -15.68 27.63
CA ASN A 692 51.12 -16.43 26.87
C ASN A 692 51.22 -15.94 25.42
N LYS A 693 50.09 -15.64 24.77
CA LYS A 693 50.05 -15.14 23.39
C LYS A 693 50.57 -13.72 23.24
N GLU A 694 50.34 -12.86 24.22
CA GLU A 694 50.89 -11.50 24.24
C GLU A 694 52.40 -11.52 24.50
N GLU A 695 52.89 -12.39 25.38
CA GLU A 695 54.32 -12.59 25.63
C GLU A 695 55.07 -13.12 24.38
N GLU A 696 54.49 -14.08 23.66
CA GLU A 696 55.03 -14.58 22.37
C GLU A 696 55.14 -13.47 21.31
N LYS A 697 54.17 -12.55 21.26
CA LYS A 697 54.18 -11.41 20.32
C LYS A 697 55.18 -10.33 20.72
N GLY A 698 55.36 -10.10 22.02
CA GLY A 698 56.36 -9.16 22.55
C GLY A 698 57.80 -9.64 22.35
N GLY A 699 58.05 -10.95 22.40
CA GLY A 699 59.38 -11.56 22.22
C GLY A 699 59.90 -11.60 20.77
N ASN A 700 59.04 -11.37 19.77
CA ASN A 700 59.43 -11.31 18.34
C ASN A 700 59.72 -9.88 17.84
N ALA A 701 59.71 -8.88 18.73
CA ALA A 701 60.01 -7.49 18.43
C ALA A 701 61.35 -7.00 19.06
N SER A 702 62.19 -7.93 19.53
CA SER A 702 63.55 -7.66 20.03
C SER A 702 64.64 -8.12 19.07
#